data_AF-A0A1Y6C9V7-F1
#
_entry.id   AF-A0A1Y6C9V7-F1
#
_cell.length_a   1.000
_cell.length_b   1.000
_cell.length_c   1.000
_cell.angle_alpha   90.00
_cell.angle_beta   90.00
_cell.angle_gamma   90.00
#
_symmetry.space_group_name_H-M   'P 1'
#
loop_
_entity.id
_entity.type
_entity.pdbx_description
1 polymer ?
#
loop_
_entity_poly.entity_id
_entity_poly.type
_entity_poly.pdbx_seq_one_letter_code
_entity_poly.pdbx_strand_id
1 'polypeptide(L)'
;MSNSLERGLWSLLLSWILLLVSCHEEVRFNSNGRVQSYDQSLVKEYQFQAGTIRSDSIYFEPKKLSFDHRIVLEQIPNGYAKTFQMVRPIQKEEFIQGGQGRSQKDDFALIESGYLDLLIVIDNSSSMEAFQLQLQKRFKNLLSNISNTNWQIAVATTSSSCLRSALDGTKILKRTDFDISSATAQRRFEQLISAGVNGSTVEKGILTATEALQGDCGDTRFPWTRADSQKAVLIVSDEKNCGSASNEGCVAEEYSSADYFLSRSPRNTRVYGLLLFQDDFAACPNSGGYDNQYPSEYMRLIQETGGLAGEICQADYSEVLETISSHVSKDIKRRFSLTFQPDPGTLKVYLDGELLTDGYVLIGQELRLMITPSLESEMLFVDYTYGRQSMRHYFDLSKPIDPETLEVVVDQEIKSPDDFYIMEGKTVVFRNVPAASSKLKFSYRQDGLLKKTFPLTWPSDALIQSVRVNGNELPVEIDYDRQWLKFNDPPMDGAEVSLEYQQANAKILDYPIPQYQNRHIQSIEIIDAETAEPIDFQIVNSYIKFKPEEVWPGRELVASIQLLPREDDSLFQFTVPPTVIPDSMVVTTLDGEDCADSLDIHNGDVKLSCDESIDGGLAVSYRYIEKYTNQFVVDQEDDPQSIWRVFIDGVEYTKFQRLDGNLIIPPEDLEPGSSVAIQITPPIRVTAVSKKY
;
A
#
# COMPACT_ATOMS: atom_id res chain seq x y z
N MET A 1 -19.90 -70.06 -29.40
CA MET A 1 -18.89 -69.84 -30.45
C MET A 1 -18.92 -68.38 -30.83
N SER A 2 -17.75 -67.77 -30.78
CA SER A 2 -17.48 -66.34 -30.85
C SER A 2 -17.65 -65.76 -32.27
N ASN A 3 -17.76 -64.42 -32.29
CA ASN A 3 -17.24 -63.46 -33.30
C ASN A 3 -18.32 -62.42 -33.60
N SER A 4 -18.21 -61.22 -33.01
CA SER A 4 -17.38 -60.09 -33.44
C SER A 4 -18.11 -59.24 -34.47
N LEU A 5 -18.55 -58.04 -34.06
CA LEU A 5 -18.62 -56.79 -34.82
C LEU A 5 -19.63 -55.88 -34.13
N GLU A 6 -19.14 -54.91 -33.35
CA GLU A 6 -19.68 -53.55 -33.22
C GLU A 6 -18.94 -52.80 -32.11
N ARG A 7 -17.85 -52.14 -32.48
CA ARG A 7 -17.28 -51.00 -31.76
C ARG A 7 -16.65 -50.08 -32.81
N GLY A 8 -17.22 -48.90 -32.98
CA GLY A 8 -16.62 -47.87 -33.82
C GLY A 8 -17.64 -46.82 -34.26
N LEU A 9 -18.07 -45.97 -33.34
CA LEU A 9 -18.63 -44.63 -33.57
C LEU A 9 -19.14 -44.13 -32.22
N TRP A 10 -18.40 -43.27 -31.53
CA TRP A 10 -18.85 -42.27 -30.53
C TRP A 10 -17.60 -41.69 -29.86
N SER A 11 -16.86 -40.85 -30.60
CA SER A 11 -15.93 -39.88 -30.04
C SER A 11 -15.66 -38.80 -31.08
N LEU A 12 -15.74 -37.53 -30.67
CA LEU A 12 -15.56 -36.28 -31.43
C LEU A 12 -16.84 -35.60 -31.93
N LEU A 13 -17.56 -34.97 -31.00
CA LEU A 13 -18.32 -33.74 -31.22
C LEU A 13 -18.85 -33.23 -29.87
N LEU A 14 -17.99 -32.59 -29.08
CA LEU A 14 -18.39 -31.57 -28.10
C LEU A 14 -17.13 -30.88 -27.54
N SER A 15 -16.66 -29.87 -28.25
CA SER A 15 -15.85 -28.80 -27.66
C SER A 15 -15.93 -27.59 -28.58
N TRP A 16 -15.86 -26.38 -28.01
CA TRP A 16 -16.04 -25.06 -28.64
C TRP A 16 -17.48 -24.49 -28.61
N ILE A 17 -18.01 -24.32 -27.40
CA ILE A 17 -18.79 -23.11 -27.07
C ILE A 17 -17.87 -22.26 -26.19
N LEU A 18 -17.19 -21.28 -26.81
CA LEU A 18 -16.40 -20.28 -26.10
C LEU A 18 -17.35 -19.18 -25.64
N LEU A 19 -17.61 -19.17 -24.33
CA LEU A 19 -18.21 -18.05 -23.61
C LEU A 19 -17.32 -16.81 -23.77
N LEU A 20 -17.89 -15.76 -24.36
CA LEU A 20 -17.41 -14.39 -24.21
C LEU A 20 -17.65 -13.96 -22.76
N VAL A 21 -16.70 -14.25 -21.88
CA VAL A 21 -16.59 -13.60 -20.57
C VAL A 21 -15.85 -12.30 -20.79
N SER A 22 -16.56 -11.18 -20.67
CA SER A 22 -15.97 -9.85 -20.59
C SER A 22 -15.06 -9.77 -19.36
N CYS A 23 -13.75 -9.59 -19.56
CA CYS A 23 -12.84 -9.19 -18.50
C CYS A 23 -13.18 -7.74 -18.08
N HIS A 24 -13.90 -7.58 -16.99
CA HIS A 24 -13.74 -6.42 -16.12
C HIS A 24 -12.70 -6.81 -15.07
N GLU A 25 -11.43 -6.52 -15.35
CA GLU A 25 -10.41 -6.49 -14.31
C GLU A 25 -10.66 -5.24 -13.45
N GLU A 26 -11.35 -5.43 -12.34
CA GLU A 26 -11.18 -4.54 -11.20
C GLU A 26 -9.72 -4.62 -10.77
N VAL A 27 -9.02 -3.48 -10.81
CA VAL A 27 -7.70 -3.32 -10.22
C VAL A 27 -7.81 -3.59 -8.72
N ARG A 28 -7.62 -4.84 -8.31
CA ARG A 28 -7.45 -5.22 -6.91
C ARG A 28 -6.04 -4.84 -6.51
N PHE A 29 -5.88 -3.72 -5.81
CA PHE A 29 -4.65 -3.44 -5.07
C PHE A 29 -4.42 -4.58 -4.07
N ASN A 30 -3.43 -5.42 -4.35
CA ASN A 30 -3.07 -6.56 -3.51
C ASN A 30 -2.36 -6.05 -2.25
N SER A 31 -3.14 -5.63 -1.25
CA SER A 31 -2.65 -5.20 0.07
C SER A 31 -2.30 -6.41 0.94
N ASN A 32 -1.45 -7.31 0.46
CA ASN A 32 -0.85 -8.40 1.24
C ASN A 32 0.23 -7.88 2.21
N GLY A 33 -0.03 -6.73 2.86
CA GLY A 33 0.68 -6.33 4.06
C GLY A 33 0.33 -7.32 5.16
N ARG A 34 1.29 -8.14 5.57
CA ARG A 34 1.18 -8.97 6.77
C ARG A 34 0.85 -8.04 7.94
N VAL A 35 -0.39 -8.03 8.37
CA VAL A 35 -0.80 -7.34 9.60
C VAL A 35 -0.17 -8.11 10.76
N GLN A 36 0.92 -7.57 11.29
CA GLN A 36 1.50 -8.01 12.55
C GLN A 36 0.53 -7.58 13.65
N SER A 37 -0.11 -8.52 14.34
CA SER A 37 -0.83 -8.21 15.57
C SER A 37 0.20 -7.99 16.66
N TYR A 38 0.46 -6.73 17.00
CA TYR A 38 1.24 -6.38 18.17
C TYR A 38 0.39 -6.69 19.40
N ASP A 39 0.71 -7.77 20.13
CA ASP A 39 0.28 -7.89 21.52
C ASP A 39 1.11 -6.86 22.28
N GLN A 40 0.57 -5.65 22.43
CA GLN A 40 1.22 -4.61 23.22
C GLN A 40 1.39 -5.17 24.63
N SER A 41 2.65 -5.39 24.94
CA SER A 41 3.17 -6.06 26.12
C SER A 41 2.56 -5.47 27.39
N LEU A 42 2.05 -6.33 28.28
CA LEU A 42 1.72 -5.96 29.65
C LEU A 42 2.96 -5.29 30.26
N VAL A 43 2.92 -3.97 30.48
CA VAL A 43 3.89 -3.30 31.34
C VAL A 43 3.50 -3.66 32.77
N LYS A 44 4.35 -4.44 33.46
CA LYS A 44 4.19 -4.68 34.90
C LYS A 44 4.85 -3.54 35.65
N GLU A 45 4.16 -2.96 36.62
CA GLU A 45 4.75 -1.96 37.52
C GLU A 45 4.81 -2.50 38.95
N TYR A 46 5.96 -2.34 39.59
CA TYR A 46 6.20 -2.67 40.99
C TYR A 46 6.55 -1.39 41.74
N GLN A 47 6.07 -1.24 42.97
CA GLN A 47 6.42 -0.10 43.83
C GLN A 47 6.96 -0.62 45.16
N PHE A 48 8.05 -0.02 45.62
CA PHE A 48 8.77 -0.34 46.84
C PHE A 48 9.12 0.94 47.59
N GLN A 49 9.55 0.78 48.84
CA GLN A 49 10.15 1.83 49.66
C GLN A 49 11.56 1.38 50.05
N ALA A 50 12.56 2.23 49.80
CA ALA A 50 13.98 1.96 50.09
C ALA A 50 14.29 1.83 51.58
N GLY A 51 13.38 2.32 52.42
CA GLY A 51 13.43 2.12 53.84
C GLY A 51 12.23 2.76 54.52
N THR A 52 12.14 2.59 55.83
CA THR A 52 11.13 3.25 56.63
C THR A 52 11.85 4.23 57.57
N ILE A 53 11.68 5.52 57.30
CA ILE A 53 12.10 6.57 58.23
C ILE A 53 10.97 6.76 59.22
N ARG A 54 11.26 6.59 60.50
CA ARG A 54 10.32 6.88 61.58
C ARG A 54 10.76 8.10 62.35
N SER A 55 9.79 8.77 62.94
CA SER A 55 10.04 9.80 63.94
C SER A 55 9.69 9.24 65.30
N ASP A 56 10.51 9.54 66.29
CA ASP A 56 10.30 9.13 67.66
C ASP A 56 10.44 10.34 68.58
N SER A 57 9.73 10.33 69.70
CA SER A 57 9.94 11.30 70.77
C SER A 57 9.85 10.64 72.14
N ILE A 58 10.86 10.95 72.95
CA ILE A 58 11.02 10.48 74.31
C ILE A 58 10.95 11.71 75.21
N TYR A 59 10.03 11.70 76.15
CA TYR A 59 9.91 12.71 77.18
C TYR A 59 10.33 12.12 78.52
N PHE A 60 11.46 12.56 79.09
CA PHE A 60 12.00 12.06 80.35
C PHE A 60 11.77 13.04 81.50
N GLU A 61 11.28 12.53 82.62
CA GLU A 61 11.14 13.26 83.88
C GLU A 61 12.14 12.71 84.92
N PRO A 62 13.30 13.36 85.12
CA PRO A 62 14.36 12.86 86.00
C PRO A 62 13.88 12.57 87.43
N LYS A 63 13.07 13.47 88.01
CA LYS A 63 12.58 13.34 89.38
C LYS A 63 11.62 12.16 89.60
N LYS A 64 10.88 11.76 88.57
CA LYS A 64 9.93 10.64 88.64
C LYS A 64 10.58 9.31 88.24
N LEU A 65 11.80 9.34 87.69
CA LEU A 65 12.44 8.19 87.07
C LEU A 65 11.52 7.53 86.04
N SER A 66 10.77 8.35 85.30
CA SER A 66 9.84 7.90 84.28
C SER A 66 10.11 8.62 82.97
N PHE A 67 9.78 7.97 81.87
CA PHE A 67 9.68 8.66 80.58
C PHE A 67 8.43 8.22 79.83
N ASP A 68 7.92 9.14 79.04
CA ASP A 68 6.84 8.91 78.08
C ASP A 68 7.46 8.75 76.70
N HIS A 69 7.19 7.63 76.07
CA HIS A 69 7.58 7.33 74.70
C HIS A 69 6.36 7.47 73.79
N ARG A 70 6.35 8.48 72.91
CA ARG A 70 5.23 8.70 71.99
C ARG A 70 5.44 7.87 70.72
N ILE A 71 4.50 6.96 70.47
CA ILE A 71 4.53 6.02 69.35
C ILE A 71 3.42 6.40 68.39
N VAL A 72 3.75 6.67 67.12
CA VAL A 72 2.75 6.79 66.05
C VAL A 72 2.62 5.42 65.39
N LEU A 73 1.42 4.84 65.44
CA LEU A 73 1.14 3.57 64.80
C LEU A 73 1.11 3.74 63.28
N GLU A 74 1.83 2.90 62.58
CA GLU A 74 2.03 2.98 61.13
C GLU A 74 1.53 1.71 60.42
N GLN A 75 1.25 1.84 59.13
CA GLN A 75 1.07 0.71 58.23
C GLN A 75 1.92 0.91 56.98
N ILE A 76 2.36 -0.20 56.39
CA ILE A 76 2.94 -0.21 55.04
C ILE A 76 1.92 0.43 54.08
N PRO A 77 2.33 1.36 53.20
CA PRO A 77 1.44 1.98 52.23
C PRO A 77 0.68 0.95 51.39
N ASN A 78 -0.51 1.33 50.91
CA ASN A 78 -1.25 0.49 49.98
C ASN A 78 -0.38 0.16 48.76
N GLY A 79 -0.42 -1.10 48.34
CA GLY A 79 0.19 -1.53 47.09
C GLY A 79 -0.71 -1.15 45.92
N TYR A 80 -0.08 -0.95 44.76
CA TYR A 80 -0.77 -0.66 43.51
C TYR A 80 -0.30 -1.63 42.43
N ALA A 81 -1.23 -2.11 41.62
CA ALA A 81 -0.94 -2.84 40.40
C ALA A 81 -1.73 -2.22 39.25
N LYS A 82 -1.11 -2.10 38.08
CA LYS A 82 -1.77 -1.56 36.89
C LYS A 82 -1.45 -2.37 35.63
N THR A 83 -2.34 -2.26 34.65
CA THR A 83 -2.21 -2.82 33.31
C THR A 83 -2.99 -1.96 32.31
N PHE A 84 -2.92 -2.27 31.03
CA PHE A 84 -3.57 -1.50 29.99
C PHE A 84 -4.43 -2.39 29.09
N GLN A 85 -5.56 -1.86 28.64
CA GLN A 85 -6.30 -2.45 27.54
C GLN A 85 -5.47 -2.39 26.25
N MET A 86 -5.61 -3.41 25.41
CA MET A 86 -4.97 -3.40 24.09
C MET A 86 -5.46 -2.24 23.22
N VAL A 87 -4.56 -1.66 22.42
CA VAL A 87 -4.90 -0.64 21.41
C VAL A 87 -5.01 -1.30 20.04
N ARG A 88 -6.22 -1.39 19.48
CA ARG A 88 -6.44 -1.95 18.14
C ARG A 88 -5.92 -0.99 17.06
N PRO A 89 -5.28 -1.44 15.97
CA PRO A 89 -4.79 -0.52 14.94
C PRO A 89 -5.93 0.17 14.17
N ILE A 90 -5.76 1.45 13.86
CA ILE A 90 -6.67 2.21 13.00
C ILE A 90 -6.42 1.82 11.53
N GLN A 91 -7.46 1.32 10.87
CA GLN A 91 -7.53 1.09 9.43
C GLN A 91 -7.97 2.37 8.73
N LYS A 92 -7.39 2.63 7.55
CA LYS A 92 -7.77 3.75 6.69
C LYS A 92 -8.01 3.24 5.27
N GLU A 93 -9.19 3.54 4.72
CA GLU A 93 -9.56 3.17 3.35
C GLU A 93 -10.10 4.39 2.61
N GLU A 94 -9.74 4.52 1.32
CA GLU A 94 -10.17 5.63 0.48
C GLU A 94 -10.93 5.12 -0.75
N PHE A 95 -12.00 5.82 -1.09
CA PHE A 95 -12.84 5.52 -2.26
C PHE A 95 -13.10 6.81 -3.04
N ILE A 96 -13.44 6.67 -4.32
CA ILE A 96 -13.91 7.76 -5.15
C ILE A 96 -15.33 7.41 -5.58
N GLN A 97 -16.28 8.33 -5.36
CA GLN A 97 -17.65 8.17 -5.83
C GLN A 97 -17.69 8.13 -7.36
N GLY A 98 -18.64 7.37 -7.91
CA GLY A 98 -18.93 7.40 -9.34
C GLY A 98 -19.31 8.80 -9.82
N GLY A 99 -19.34 9.01 -11.13
CA GLY A 99 -19.70 10.30 -11.73
C GLY A 99 -20.21 10.15 -13.16
N GLN A 100 -20.67 11.27 -13.74
CA GLN A 100 -21.23 11.30 -15.10
C GLN A 100 -20.19 11.11 -16.22
N GLY A 101 -18.93 10.86 -15.86
CA GLY A 101 -17.80 10.89 -16.79
C GLY A 101 -17.33 12.32 -17.07
N ARG A 102 -16.33 12.45 -17.94
CA ARG A 102 -15.84 13.74 -18.45
C ARG A 102 -16.10 13.81 -19.95
N SER A 103 -16.44 14.99 -20.46
CA SER A 103 -16.54 15.21 -21.90
C SER A 103 -15.16 15.32 -22.53
N GLN A 104 -14.99 14.72 -23.71
CA GLN A 104 -13.79 14.82 -24.54
C GLN A 104 -14.21 15.17 -25.96
N LYS A 105 -13.39 16.00 -26.62
CA LYS A 105 -13.48 16.29 -28.04
C LYS A 105 -12.15 15.98 -28.70
N ASP A 106 -12.20 15.16 -29.75
CA ASP A 106 -11.05 14.87 -30.60
C ASP A 106 -11.32 15.38 -32.02
N ASP A 107 -10.32 16.05 -32.59
CA ASP A 107 -10.41 16.67 -33.91
C ASP A 107 -9.38 16.01 -34.83
N PHE A 108 -9.82 15.57 -36.01
CA PHE A 108 -8.97 14.93 -37.00
C PHE A 108 -9.07 15.66 -38.34
N ALA A 109 -7.94 16.11 -38.86
CA ALA A 109 -7.86 16.57 -40.24
C ALA A 109 -8.00 15.38 -41.19
N LEU A 110 -8.94 15.46 -42.13
CA LEU A 110 -9.17 14.45 -43.16
C LEU A 110 -8.22 14.57 -44.36
N ILE A 111 -7.32 15.56 -44.30
CA ILE A 111 -6.31 15.89 -45.31
C ILE A 111 -5.27 14.77 -45.47
N GLU A 112 -5.19 13.80 -44.55
CA GLU A 112 -4.45 12.55 -44.76
C GLU A 112 -5.42 11.37 -44.85
N SER A 113 -5.72 10.93 -46.07
CA SER A 113 -6.76 9.95 -46.37
C SER A 113 -6.40 8.50 -46.02
N GLY A 114 -5.46 8.26 -45.11
CA GLY A 114 -4.92 6.94 -44.74
C GLY A 114 -3.64 6.54 -45.49
N TYR A 115 -3.23 5.28 -45.37
CA TYR A 115 -1.97 4.76 -45.92
C TYR A 115 -2.20 3.96 -47.21
N LEU A 116 -1.43 4.27 -48.25
CA LEU A 116 -1.44 3.55 -49.53
C LEU A 116 -0.04 3.04 -49.89
N ASP A 117 0.07 1.76 -50.21
CA ASP A 117 1.29 1.19 -50.78
C ASP A 117 0.99 0.71 -52.21
N LEU A 118 1.58 1.39 -53.20
CA LEU A 118 1.40 1.07 -54.61
C LEU A 118 2.68 0.41 -55.14
N LEU A 119 2.59 -0.86 -55.51
CA LEU A 119 3.62 -1.54 -56.27
C LEU A 119 3.38 -1.32 -57.76
N ILE A 120 4.40 -0.94 -58.50
CA ILE A 120 4.38 -0.99 -59.97
C ILE A 120 5.27 -2.14 -60.41
N VAL A 121 4.72 -3.09 -61.15
CA VAL A 121 5.47 -4.17 -61.79
C VAL A 121 5.52 -3.87 -63.27
N ILE A 122 6.71 -3.49 -63.73
CA ILE A 122 6.90 -3.06 -65.11
C ILE A 122 7.67 -4.10 -65.91
N ASP A 123 7.14 -4.42 -67.09
CA ASP A 123 7.84 -5.21 -68.07
C ASP A 123 9.08 -4.47 -68.57
N ASN A 124 10.20 -5.18 -68.57
CA ASN A 124 11.52 -4.68 -68.95
C ASN A 124 12.12 -5.44 -70.15
N SER A 125 11.28 -6.06 -70.96
CA SER A 125 11.57 -6.62 -72.28
C SER A 125 11.99 -5.55 -73.30
N SER A 126 12.43 -5.99 -74.47
CA SER A 126 12.93 -5.07 -75.51
C SER A 126 11.88 -4.20 -76.18
N SER A 127 10.61 -4.61 -76.16
CA SER A 127 9.48 -3.85 -76.70
C SER A 127 9.02 -2.72 -75.78
N MET A 128 9.40 -2.77 -74.49
CA MET A 128 8.81 -1.91 -73.47
C MET A 128 9.35 -0.47 -73.39
N GLU A 129 10.39 -0.11 -74.16
CA GLU A 129 11.03 1.21 -74.07
C GLU A 129 10.03 2.36 -74.25
N ALA A 130 9.21 2.30 -75.30
CA ALA A 130 8.25 3.35 -75.62
C ALA A 130 7.17 3.49 -74.53
N PHE A 131 6.69 2.36 -73.99
CA PHE A 131 5.65 2.35 -72.96
C PHE A 131 6.17 2.83 -71.61
N GLN A 132 7.41 2.48 -71.25
CA GLN A 132 8.11 3.02 -70.08
C GLN A 132 8.20 4.56 -70.18
N LEU A 133 8.64 5.10 -71.32
CA LEU A 133 8.75 6.54 -71.55
C LEU A 133 7.40 7.28 -71.47
N GLN A 134 6.31 6.64 -71.87
CA GLN A 134 4.97 7.20 -71.71
C GLN A 134 4.55 7.26 -70.23
N LEU A 135 4.72 6.17 -69.49
CA LEU A 135 4.38 6.11 -68.06
C LEU A 135 5.18 7.11 -67.22
N GLN A 136 6.48 7.26 -67.51
CA GLN A 136 7.39 8.23 -66.87
C GLN A 136 6.78 9.64 -66.80
N LYS A 137 6.08 10.07 -67.86
CA LYS A 137 5.50 11.41 -68.00
C LYS A 137 4.15 11.60 -67.29
N ARG A 138 3.63 10.58 -66.60
CA ARG A 138 2.25 10.55 -66.07
C ARG A 138 2.15 10.36 -64.55
N PHE A 139 3.25 10.56 -63.84
CA PHE A 139 3.27 10.46 -62.37
C PHE A 139 2.21 11.34 -61.70
N LYS A 140 2.01 12.58 -62.17
CA LYS A 140 1.00 13.49 -61.63
C LYS A 140 -0.42 12.96 -61.80
N ASN A 141 -0.74 12.35 -62.94
CA ASN A 141 -2.05 11.76 -63.21
C ASN A 141 -2.32 10.57 -62.27
N LEU A 142 -1.31 9.71 -62.06
CA LEU A 142 -1.37 8.60 -61.11
C LEU A 142 -1.64 9.07 -59.67
N LEU A 143 -1.15 10.25 -59.30
CA LEU A 143 -1.33 10.84 -57.96
C LEU A 143 -2.56 11.75 -57.81
N SER A 144 -3.29 12.03 -58.89
CA SER A 144 -4.32 13.07 -58.95
C SER A 144 -5.40 12.99 -57.87
N ASN A 145 -5.87 11.78 -57.54
CA ASN A 145 -6.94 11.54 -56.56
C ASN A 145 -6.42 11.00 -55.22
N ILE A 146 -5.11 10.77 -55.11
CA ILE A 146 -4.43 10.32 -53.88
C ILE A 146 -3.41 11.36 -53.40
N SER A 147 -3.53 12.61 -53.84
CA SER A 147 -2.62 13.69 -53.45
C SER A 147 -2.62 13.90 -51.94
N ASN A 148 -3.76 13.67 -51.31
CA ASN A 148 -3.97 13.83 -49.87
C ASN A 148 -3.78 12.50 -49.11
N THR A 149 -3.19 11.49 -49.75
CA THR A 149 -2.94 10.17 -49.13
C THR A 149 -1.48 10.07 -48.68
N ASN A 150 -1.25 9.43 -47.55
CA ASN A 150 0.10 9.03 -47.16
C ASN A 150 0.52 7.80 -47.99
N TRP A 151 0.90 8.03 -49.24
CA TRP A 151 1.28 6.99 -50.17
C TRP A 151 2.79 6.72 -50.17
N GLN A 152 3.14 5.50 -50.55
CA GLN A 152 4.49 5.12 -50.98
C GLN A 152 4.41 4.22 -52.21
N ILE A 153 5.33 4.43 -53.14
CA ILE A 153 5.41 3.74 -54.42
C ILE A 153 6.73 2.99 -54.49
N ALA A 154 6.65 1.71 -54.81
CA ALA A 154 7.79 0.88 -55.12
C ALA A 154 7.68 0.35 -56.55
N VAL A 155 8.82 0.08 -57.19
CA VAL A 155 8.85 -0.45 -58.56
C VAL A 155 9.68 -1.73 -58.58
N ALA A 156 9.10 -2.80 -59.10
CA ALA A 156 9.76 -4.06 -59.43
C ALA A 156 9.63 -4.29 -60.95
N THR A 157 10.31 -5.31 -61.48
CA THR A 157 10.10 -5.70 -62.88
C THR A 157 9.50 -7.09 -62.99
N THR A 158 8.99 -7.43 -64.16
CA THR A 158 8.56 -8.80 -64.49
C THR A 158 9.69 -9.82 -64.44
N SER A 159 10.95 -9.37 -64.55
CA SER A 159 12.16 -10.21 -64.42
C SER A 159 12.69 -10.34 -62.98
N SER A 160 12.34 -9.42 -62.07
CA SER A 160 12.87 -9.43 -60.69
C SER A 160 11.91 -8.79 -59.69
N SER A 161 11.64 -9.50 -58.59
CA SER A 161 10.89 -9.01 -57.42
C SER A 161 11.65 -8.01 -56.56
N CYS A 162 12.96 -7.86 -56.79
CA CYS A 162 13.77 -6.87 -56.10
C CYS A 162 13.39 -5.45 -56.50
N LEU A 163 13.10 -4.60 -55.50
CA LEU A 163 12.75 -3.21 -55.75
C LEU A 163 13.90 -2.45 -56.42
N ARG A 164 13.57 -1.76 -57.50
CA ARG A 164 14.47 -0.87 -58.22
C ARG A 164 14.88 0.31 -57.34
N SER A 165 16.04 0.88 -57.65
CA SER A 165 16.56 2.08 -56.97
C SER A 165 16.73 3.21 -57.98
N ALA A 166 16.35 4.42 -57.59
CA ALA A 166 16.76 5.64 -58.27
C ALA A 166 18.29 5.84 -58.17
N LEU A 167 18.84 6.81 -58.91
CA LEU A 167 20.29 7.07 -58.94
C LEU A 167 20.87 7.46 -57.57
N ASP A 168 20.04 8.01 -56.69
CA ASP A 168 20.41 8.35 -55.31
C ASP A 168 20.20 7.21 -54.31
N GLY A 169 19.86 6.01 -54.78
CA GLY A 169 19.59 4.83 -53.96
C GLY A 169 18.16 4.74 -53.41
N THR A 170 17.27 5.69 -53.74
CA THR A 170 15.87 5.64 -53.28
C THR A 170 15.14 4.44 -53.89
N LYS A 171 14.69 3.49 -53.05
CA LYS A 171 13.89 2.32 -53.46
C LYS A 171 12.37 2.51 -53.33
N ILE A 172 11.97 3.41 -52.44
CA ILE A 172 10.57 3.68 -52.11
C ILE A 172 10.37 5.18 -52.25
N LEU A 173 9.53 5.59 -53.19
CA LEU A 173 9.14 6.98 -53.36
C LEU A 173 7.96 7.28 -52.44
N LYS A 174 8.10 8.25 -51.54
CA LYS A 174 7.07 8.57 -50.53
C LYS A 174 6.36 9.87 -50.85
N ARG A 175 5.15 10.04 -50.28
CA ARG A 175 4.43 11.32 -50.32
C ARG A 175 5.29 12.49 -49.85
N THR A 176 6.05 12.30 -48.77
CA THR A 176 6.96 13.32 -48.24
C THR A 176 8.04 13.76 -49.24
N ASP A 177 8.52 12.87 -50.12
CA ASP A 177 9.47 13.26 -51.18
C ASP A 177 8.82 14.21 -52.18
N PHE A 178 7.54 13.97 -52.51
CA PHE A 178 6.76 14.82 -53.39
C PHE A 178 6.45 16.18 -52.76
N ASP A 179 6.09 16.21 -51.48
CA ASP A 179 5.83 17.45 -50.74
C ASP A 179 7.08 18.33 -50.61
N ILE A 180 8.25 17.71 -50.40
CA ILE A 180 9.53 18.44 -50.37
C ILE A 180 9.87 19.01 -51.74
N SER A 181 9.75 18.19 -52.79
CA SER A 181 10.04 18.64 -54.16
C SER A 181 9.38 17.72 -55.18
N SER A 182 8.22 18.14 -55.70
CA SER A 182 7.49 17.38 -56.72
C SER A 182 8.34 17.13 -57.97
N ALA A 183 9.27 18.03 -58.31
CA ALA A 183 10.21 17.87 -59.43
C ALA A 183 11.28 16.80 -59.17
N THR A 184 11.78 16.69 -57.94
CA THR A 184 12.72 15.61 -57.57
C THR A 184 12.01 14.27 -57.46
N ALA A 185 10.81 14.23 -56.88
CA ALA A 185 9.99 13.03 -56.84
C ALA A 185 9.64 12.53 -58.25
N GLN A 186 9.28 13.44 -59.17
CA GLN A 186 9.08 13.14 -60.59
C GLN A 186 10.33 12.50 -61.22
N ARG A 187 11.52 13.09 -61.05
CA ARG A 187 12.77 12.53 -61.59
C ARG A 187 13.11 11.15 -61.00
N ARG A 188 12.85 10.94 -59.70
CA ARG A 188 13.02 9.62 -59.06
C ARG A 188 12.04 8.60 -59.63
N PHE A 189 10.78 8.98 -59.80
CA PHE A 189 9.79 8.14 -60.46
C PHE A 189 10.23 7.76 -61.88
N GLU A 190 10.70 8.74 -62.66
CA GLU A 190 11.21 8.51 -64.02
C GLU A 190 12.35 7.48 -64.03
N GLN A 191 13.31 7.61 -63.10
CA GLN A 191 14.42 6.68 -62.94
C GLN A 191 13.97 5.26 -62.51
N LEU A 192 12.97 5.17 -61.64
CA LEU A 192 12.44 3.88 -61.19
C LEU A 192 11.70 3.16 -62.34
N ILE A 193 10.91 3.89 -63.13
CA ILE A 193 10.15 3.35 -64.28
C ILE A 193 11.05 3.04 -65.47
N SER A 194 12.19 3.71 -65.65
CA SER A 194 13.17 3.43 -66.69
C SER A 194 13.87 2.08 -66.43
N ALA A 195 13.15 1.00 -66.66
CA ALA A 195 13.55 -0.33 -66.26
C ALA A 195 14.73 -0.87 -67.06
N GLY A 196 14.93 -0.30 -68.24
CA GLY A 196 15.75 -0.86 -69.30
C GLY A 196 14.96 -1.90 -70.09
N VAL A 197 15.64 -2.49 -71.07
CA VAL A 197 15.07 -3.36 -72.11
C VAL A 197 15.75 -4.73 -72.18
N ASN A 198 16.57 -5.05 -71.19
CA ASN A 198 17.38 -6.27 -71.13
C ASN A 198 16.76 -7.35 -70.21
N GLY A 199 15.44 -7.34 -70.07
CA GLY A 199 14.70 -8.30 -69.27
C GLY A 199 14.72 -9.72 -69.82
N SER A 200 14.26 -10.65 -69.00
CA SER A 200 14.02 -12.03 -69.37
C SER A 200 12.86 -12.09 -70.35
N THR A 201 13.00 -12.79 -71.47
CA THR A 201 11.90 -13.03 -72.44
C THR A 201 10.75 -13.88 -71.87
N VAL A 202 10.76 -14.19 -70.58
CA VAL A 202 9.70 -14.93 -69.87
C VAL A 202 9.26 -14.04 -68.73
N GLU A 203 8.18 -13.30 -68.97
CA GLU A 203 7.74 -12.22 -68.09
C GLU A 203 6.90 -12.75 -66.93
N LYS A 204 7.38 -12.63 -65.68
CA LYS A 204 6.76 -13.28 -64.51
C LYS A 204 6.02 -12.28 -63.61
N GLY A 205 5.19 -11.42 -64.19
CA GLY A 205 4.56 -10.33 -63.45
C GLY A 205 3.73 -10.78 -62.24
N ILE A 206 3.05 -11.93 -62.30
CA ILE A 206 2.30 -12.48 -61.15
C ILE A 206 3.23 -12.88 -60.01
N LEU A 207 4.33 -13.58 -60.32
CA LEU A 207 5.34 -13.98 -59.33
C LEU A 207 5.96 -12.76 -58.69
N THR A 208 6.48 -11.84 -59.51
CA THR A 208 7.23 -10.70 -59.01
C THR A 208 6.35 -9.72 -58.23
N ALA A 209 5.08 -9.54 -58.62
CA ALA A 209 4.10 -8.80 -57.83
C ALA A 209 3.88 -9.41 -56.44
N THR A 210 3.71 -10.72 -56.38
CA THR A 210 3.45 -11.45 -55.13
C THR A 210 4.65 -11.34 -54.18
N GLU A 211 5.84 -11.67 -54.67
CA GLU A 211 7.08 -11.64 -53.88
C GLU A 211 7.44 -10.22 -53.44
N ALA A 212 7.35 -9.23 -54.34
CA ALA A 212 7.69 -7.85 -54.00
C ALA A 212 6.73 -7.26 -52.94
N LEU A 213 5.45 -7.65 -52.93
CA LEU A 213 4.51 -7.26 -51.87
C LEU A 213 4.82 -7.92 -50.52
N GLN A 214 5.28 -9.17 -50.55
CA GLN A 214 5.76 -9.89 -49.36
C GLN A 214 7.13 -9.36 -48.88
N GLY A 215 7.79 -8.56 -49.71
CA GLY A 215 9.12 -8.02 -49.46
C GLY A 215 10.23 -9.04 -49.76
N ASP A 216 9.95 -10.10 -50.52
CA ASP A 216 10.94 -11.07 -50.94
C ASP A 216 11.71 -10.55 -52.17
N CYS A 217 13.04 -10.69 -52.17
CA CYS A 217 13.96 -10.25 -53.22
C CYS A 217 15.09 -11.29 -53.31
N GLY A 218 14.81 -12.40 -54.00
CA GLY A 218 15.68 -13.58 -54.02
C GLY A 218 15.94 -14.09 -52.59
N ASP A 219 17.22 -14.23 -52.22
CA ASP A 219 17.62 -14.67 -50.87
C ASP A 219 17.55 -13.57 -49.80
N THR A 220 17.12 -12.35 -50.17
CA THR A 220 17.03 -11.20 -49.26
C THR A 220 15.60 -10.76 -49.04
N ARG A 221 15.34 -10.15 -47.88
CA ARG A 221 14.05 -9.54 -47.57
C ARG A 221 14.16 -8.03 -47.44
N PHE A 222 13.24 -7.33 -48.10
CA PHE A 222 13.04 -5.90 -48.05
C PHE A 222 11.54 -5.60 -47.81
N PRO A 223 11.06 -5.73 -46.56
CA PRO A 223 9.67 -5.40 -46.23
C PRO A 223 9.48 -3.89 -46.39
N TRP A 224 8.74 -3.49 -47.42
CA TRP A 224 8.46 -2.08 -47.68
C TRP A 224 7.00 -1.74 -47.40
N THR A 225 6.10 -2.71 -47.44
CA THR A 225 4.67 -2.47 -47.19
C THR A 225 4.39 -2.29 -45.69
N ARG A 226 3.39 -1.47 -45.40
CA ARG A 226 2.91 -1.16 -44.05
C ARG A 226 1.77 -2.09 -43.68
N ALA A 227 1.65 -2.46 -42.41
CA ALA A 227 0.62 -3.41 -41.96
C ALA A 227 -0.81 -2.90 -42.25
N ASP A 228 -1.06 -1.62 -42.01
CA ASP A 228 -2.38 -0.98 -42.14
C ASP A 228 -2.61 -0.24 -43.46
N SER A 229 -1.69 -0.36 -44.43
CA SER A 229 -1.90 0.25 -45.75
C SER A 229 -2.91 -0.52 -46.59
N GLN A 230 -3.70 0.24 -47.35
CA GLN A 230 -4.31 -0.28 -48.56
C GLN A 230 -3.20 -0.59 -49.56
N LYS A 231 -3.22 -1.80 -50.14
CA LYS A 231 -2.20 -2.26 -51.07
C LYS A 231 -2.77 -2.29 -52.48
N ALA A 232 -2.00 -1.78 -53.43
CA ALA A 232 -2.35 -1.79 -54.84
C ALA A 232 -1.15 -2.26 -55.66
N VAL A 233 -1.42 -2.95 -56.77
CA VAL A 233 -0.42 -3.31 -57.78
C VAL A 233 -0.86 -2.73 -59.12
N LEU A 234 0.05 -2.09 -59.84
CA LEU A 234 -0.12 -1.74 -61.25
C LEU A 234 0.85 -2.58 -62.08
N ILE A 235 0.32 -3.51 -62.87
CA ILE A 235 1.08 -4.31 -63.83
C ILE A 235 1.11 -3.57 -65.16
N VAL A 236 2.29 -3.41 -65.75
CA VAL A 236 2.50 -2.71 -67.03
C VAL A 236 3.26 -3.64 -67.96
N SER A 237 2.59 -4.17 -68.97
CA SER A 237 3.12 -5.27 -69.81
C SER A 237 2.46 -5.25 -71.18
N ASP A 238 3.25 -5.43 -72.25
CA ASP A 238 2.75 -5.70 -73.60
C ASP A 238 2.66 -7.21 -73.90
N GLU A 239 3.06 -8.06 -72.95
CA GLU A 239 2.98 -9.50 -73.06
C GLU A 239 2.05 -10.16 -72.01
N LYS A 240 1.73 -11.44 -72.22
CA LYS A 240 1.03 -12.29 -71.23
C LYS A 240 1.97 -12.70 -70.09
N ASN A 241 1.39 -13.08 -68.94
CA ASN A 241 2.16 -13.71 -67.88
C ASN A 241 2.83 -14.99 -68.43
N CYS A 242 4.14 -15.05 -68.23
CA CYS A 242 5.08 -16.07 -68.69
C CYS A 242 5.47 -16.06 -70.17
N GLY A 243 5.47 -14.87 -70.79
CA GLY A 243 6.01 -14.62 -72.14
C GLY A 243 5.01 -14.98 -73.23
N SER A 244 5.06 -14.28 -74.37
CA SER A 244 4.07 -14.39 -75.46
C SER A 244 4.45 -15.37 -76.57
N ALA A 245 5.74 -15.64 -76.78
CA ALA A 245 6.21 -16.51 -77.85
C ALA A 245 5.93 -18.01 -77.57
N SER A 246 5.86 -18.82 -78.62
CA SER A 246 5.61 -20.27 -78.50
C SER A 246 6.72 -21.04 -77.77
N ASN A 247 7.94 -20.49 -77.75
CA ASN A 247 9.11 -21.05 -77.06
C ASN A 247 9.33 -20.45 -75.67
N GLU A 248 8.46 -19.53 -75.26
CA GLU A 248 8.45 -18.94 -73.93
C GLU A 248 7.36 -19.62 -73.09
N GLY A 249 7.55 -19.63 -71.78
CA GLY A 249 6.59 -20.22 -70.88
C GLY A 249 7.15 -20.55 -69.51
N CYS A 250 6.28 -20.46 -68.52
CA CYS A 250 6.46 -21.02 -67.19
C CYS A 250 5.42 -22.14 -66.96
N VAL A 251 5.07 -22.87 -68.02
CA VAL A 251 4.05 -23.91 -67.97
C VAL A 251 4.42 -24.93 -66.88
N ALA A 252 3.44 -25.27 -66.02
CA ALA A 252 3.56 -26.09 -64.82
C ALA A 252 4.07 -25.38 -63.55
N GLU A 253 4.43 -24.10 -63.61
CA GLU A 253 4.74 -23.31 -62.42
C GLU A 253 3.46 -22.78 -61.77
N GLU A 254 3.39 -22.75 -60.43
CA GLU A 254 2.18 -22.27 -59.73
C GLU A 254 1.84 -20.81 -60.09
N TYR A 255 2.87 -19.97 -60.26
CA TYR A 255 2.74 -18.55 -60.60
C TYR A 255 2.35 -18.27 -62.07
N SER A 256 2.10 -19.32 -62.86
CA SER A 256 1.51 -19.17 -64.19
C SER A 256 0.05 -18.69 -64.12
N SER A 257 -0.66 -18.93 -63.00
CA SER A 257 -2.08 -18.60 -62.80
C SER A 257 -2.29 -17.43 -61.82
N ALA A 258 -3.37 -16.68 -62.02
CA ALA A 258 -3.88 -15.67 -61.08
C ALA A 258 -4.07 -16.20 -59.64
N ASP A 259 -4.36 -17.50 -59.48
CA ASP A 259 -4.58 -18.15 -58.18
C ASP A 259 -3.36 -18.04 -57.24
N TYR A 260 -2.15 -18.00 -57.82
CA TYR A 260 -0.92 -17.83 -57.04
C TYR A 260 -0.92 -16.51 -56.26
N PHE A 261 -1.25 -15.41 -56.94
CA PHE A 261 -1.34 -14.09 -56.29
C PHE A 261 -2.48 -14.07 -55.28
N LEU A 262 -3.67 -14.54 -55.66
CA LEU A 262 -4.87 -14.49 -54.82
C LEU A 262 -4.71 -15.26 -53.51
N SER A 263 -3.95 -16.35 -53.53
CA SER A 263 -3.70 -17.19 -52.35
C SER A 263 -2.53 -16.72 -51.47
N ARG A 264 -1.54 -16.01 -52.03
CA ARG A 264 -0.29 -15.67 -51.32
C ARG A 264 -0.10 -14.18 -51.02
N SER A 265 -0.69 -13.28 -51.80
CA SER A 265 -0.55 -11.84 -51.59
C SER A 265 -1.27 -11.37 -50.32
N PRO A 266 -0.85 -10.24 -49.72
CA PRO A 266 -1.57 -9.64 -48.60
C PRO A 266 -3.06 -9.45 -48.91
N ARG A 267 -3.92 -9.79 -47.94
CA ARG A 267 -5.38 -9.67 -48.10
C ARG A 267 -5.80 -8.24 -48.45
N ASN A 268 -6.85 -8.11 -49.26
CA ASN A 268 -7.38 -6.84 -49.76
C ASN A 268 -6.42 -6.07 -50.69
N THR A 269 -5.44 -6.73 -51.30
CA THR A 269 -4.64 -6.10 -52.36
C THR A 269 -5.46 -6.00 -53.65
N ARG A 270 -5.46 -4.83 -54.29
CA ARG A 270 -6.10 -4.63 -55.60
C ARG A 270 -5.08 -4.60 -56.71
N VAL A 271 -5.40 -5.19 -57.86
CA VAL A 271 -4.50 -5.25 -59.02
C VAL A 271 -5.11 -4.48 -60.19
N TYR A 272 -4.29 -3.63 -60.79
CA TYR A 272 -4.58 -2.80 -61.95
C TYR A 272 -3.65 -3.17 -63.10
N GLY A 273 -4.03 -2.84 -64.33
CA GLY A 273 -3.26 -3.15 -65.52
C GLY A 273 -3.18 -2.01 -66.52
N LEU A 274 -1.98 -1.79 -67.09
CA LEU A 274 -1.81 -1.22 -68.42
C LEU A 274 -1.29 -2.35 -69.30
N LEU A 275 -2.20 -2.95 -70.07
CA LEU A 275 -1.98 -4.23 -70.73
C LEU A 275 -2.33 -4.12 -72.22
N LEU A 276 -1.71 -4.95 -73.04
CA LEU A 276 -2.07 -5.09 -74.45
C LEU A 276 -3.35 -5.94 -74.59
N PHE A 277 -4.43 -5.41 -75.18
CA PHE A 277 -5.66 -6.18 -75.41
C PHE A 277 -5.84 -6.62 -76.86
N GLN A 278 -5.18 -5.96 -77.80
CA GLN A 278 -5.37 -6.17 -79.23
C GLN A 278 -4.19 -6.94 -79.84
N ASP A 279 -4.50 -7.91 -80.70
CA ASP A 279 -3.51 -8.62 -81.52
C ASP A 279 -3.14 -7.82 -82.80
N ASP A 280 -3.63 -6.59 -82.97
CA ASP A 280 -3.33 -5.76 -84.14
C ASP A 280 -2.02 -4.98 -83.97
N PHE A 281 -0.92 -5.58 -84.44
CA PHE A 281 0.40 -4.94 -84.46
C PHE A 281 0.40 -3.58 -85.18
N ALA A 282 -0.47 -3.35 -86.16
CA ALA A 282 -0.54 -2.06 -86.84
C ALA A 282 -1.09 -0.95 -85.94
N ALA A 283 -1.98 -1.29 -85.00
CA ALA A 283 -2.48 -0.38 -83.98
C ALA A 283 -1.47 -0.15 -82.85
N CYS A 284 -0.52 -1.08 -82.65
CA CYS A 284 0.51 -1.00 -81.62
C CYS A 284 1.92 -1.41 -82.11
N PRO A 285 2.61 -0.55 -82.89
CA PRO A 285 3.86 -0.95 -83.58
C PRO A 285 5.03 -1.34 -82.66
N ASN A 286 4.92 -1.10 -81.36
CA ASN A 286 5.96 -1.39 -80.39
C ASN A 286 5.73 -2.70 -79.62
N SER A 287 4.60 -3.42 -79.79
CA SER A 287 4.18 -4.54 -78.92
C SER A 287 4.84 -5.91 -79.19
N GLY A 288 6.02 -5.95 -79.82
CA GLY A 288 6.74 -7.19 -80.14
C GLY A 288 6.16 -8.03 -81.29
N GLY A 289 4.88 -7.85 -81.65
CA GLY A 289 4.27 -8.44 -82.84
C GLY A 289 3.99 -9.94 -82.76
N TYR A 290 3.64 -10.43 -81.57
CA TYR A 290 3.32 -11.85 -81.36
C TYR A 290 1.84 -12.15 -81.68
N ASP A 291 1.55 -13.40 -82.06
CA ASP A 291 0.16 -13.87 -82.23
C ASP A 291 -0.43 -14.28 -80.87
N ASN A 292 -1.69 -13.93 -80.59
CA ASN A 292 -2.45 -14.29 -79.38
C ASN A 292 -1.80 -13.75 -78.08
N GLN A 293 -1.71 -12.43 -77.98
CA GLN A 293 -1.08 -11.73 -76.85
C GLN A 293 -2.05 -11.42 -75.70
N TYR A 294 -3.33 -11.80 -75.83
CA TYR A 294 -4.33 -11.48 -74.82
C TYR A 294 -3.92 -11.97 -73.40
N PRO A 295 -3.75 -11.07 -72.42
CA PRO A 295 -3.15 -11.36 -71.12
C PRO A 295 -4.19 -11.93 -70.14
N SER A 296 -4.73 -13.11 -70.43
CA SER A 296 -5.87 -13.70 -69.74
C SER A 296 -5.70 -13.78 -68.21
N GLU A 297 -4.52 -14.16 -67.73
CA GLU A 297 -4.25 -14.31 -66.30
C GLU A 297 -4.13 -12.98 -65.56
N TYR A 298 -3.57 -11.93 -66.19
CA TYR A 298 -3.59 -10.59 -65.61
C TYR A 298 -5.02 -10.05 -65.56
N MET A 299 -5.81 -10.25 -66.62
CA MET A 299 -7.21 -9.82 -66.66
C MET A 299 -8.07 -10.52 -65.61
N ARG A 300 -7.89 -11.83 -65.43
CA ARG A 300 -8.54 -12.59 -64.36
C ARG A 300 -8.17 -12.03 -62.99
N LEU A 301 -6.87 -11.78 -62.74
CA LEU A 301 -6.39 -11.22 -61.48
C LEU A 301 -6.98 -9.82 -61.20
N ILE A 302 -7.02 -8.95 -62.20
CA ILE A 302 -7.61 -7.60 -62.10
C ILE A 302 -9.10 -7.71 -61.77
N GLN A 303 -9.84 -8.57 -62.45
CA GLN A 303 -11.28 -8.75 -62.22
C GLN A 303 -11.58 -9.31 -60.81
N GLU A 304 -10.86 -10.35 -60.38
CA GLU A 304 -11.09 -11.00 -59.07
C GLU A 304 -10.69 -10.11 -57.90
N THR A 305 -9.73 -9.21 -58.09
CA THR A 305 -9.36 -8.20 -57.08
C THR A 305 -10.17 -6.91 -57.18
N GLY A 306 -11.08 -6.82 -58.15
CA GLY A 306 -11.97 -5.67 -58.37
C GLY A 306 -11.27 -4.43 -58.93
N GLY A 307 -10.10 -4.56 -59.55
CA GLY A 307 -9.37 -3.45 -60.15
C GLY A 307 -9.82 -3.11 -61.57
N LEU A 308 -8.97 -2.35 -62.28
CA LEU A 308 -9.23 -1.84 -63.62
C LEU A 308 -8.03 -2.06 -64.53
N ALA A 309 -8.30 -2.31 -65.82
CA ALA A 309 -7.29 -2.44 -66.85
C ALA A 309 -7.50 -1.38 -67.94
N GLY A 310 -6.42 -0.82 -68.47
CA GLY A 310 -6.42 0.00 -69.68
C GLY A 310 -5.45 -0.53 -70.72
N GLU A 311 -5.64 -0.05 -71.95
CA GLU A 311 -4.87 -0.48 -73.12
C GLU A 311 -3.50 0.22 -73.13
N ILE A 312 -2.41 -0.55 -73.14
CA ILE A 312 -1.04 -0.02 -73.13
C ILE A 312 -0.69 0.70 -74.44
N CYS A 313 -1.42 0.46 -75.53
CA CYS A 313 -1.17 1.11 -76.81
C CYS A 313 -1.78 2.52 -76.91
N GLN A 314 -2.48 2.99 -75.88
CA GLN A 314 -3.02 4.35 -75.86
C GLN A 314 -1.89 5.38 -75.91
N ALA A 315 -2.03 6.40 -76.75
CA ALA A 315 -1.06 7.50 -76.82
C ALA A 315 -1.00 8.33 -75.52
N ASP A 316 -2.01 8.22 -74.65
CA ASP A 316 -2.08 8.93 -73.37
C ASP A 316 -2.75 8.08 -72.27
N TYR A 317 -1.99 7.75 -71.23
CA TYR A 317 -2.49 7.00 -70.07
C TYR A 317 -3.18 7.87 -69.02
N SER A 318 -3.33 9.18 -69.24
CA SER A 318 -3.85 10.10 -68.21
C SER A 318 -5.20 9.66 -67.66
N GLU A 319 -6.17 9.35 -68.54
CA GLU A 319 -7.54 8.99 -68.14
C GLU A 319 -7.58 7.69 -67.33
N VAL A 320 -6.88 6.63 -67.78
CA VAL A 320 -6.83 5.36 -67.06
C VAL A 320 -6.11 5.51 -65.72
N LEU A 321 -4.98 6.23 -65.67
CA LEU A 321 -4.24 6.43 -64.42
C LEU A 321 -5.00 7.30 -63.42
N GLU A 322 -5.75 8.30 -63.88
CA GLU A 322 -6.66 9.09 -63.05
C GLU A 322 -7.82 8.23 -62.53
N THR A 323 -8.37 7.36 -63.37
CA THR A 323 -9.43 6.42 -62.95
C THR A 323 -8.91 5.43 -61.91
N ILE A 324 -7.70 4.88 -62.10
CA ILE A 324 -7.03 4.03 -61.12
C ILE A 324 -6.80 4.81 -59.83
N SER A 325 -6.28 6.03 -59.91
CA SER A 325 -6.06 6.92 -58.76
C SER A 325 -7.36 7.14 -57.97
N SER A 326 -8.45 7.46 -58.67
CA SER A 326 -9.77 7.65 -58.07
C SER A 326 -10.29 6.37 -57.42
N HIS A 327 -10.13 5.23 -58.08
CA HIS A 327 -10.58 3.95 -57.56
C HIS A 327 -9.81 3.57 -56.29
N VAL A 328 -8.48 3.68 -56.30
CA VAL A 328 -7.63 3.45 -55.13
C VAL A 328 -8.01 4.38 -53.99
N SER A 329 -8.29 5.66 -54.26
CA SER A 329 -8.63 6.64 -53.23
C SER A 329 -9.87 6.25 -52.39
N LYS A 330 -10.83 5.55 -53.00
CA LYS A 330 -12.07 5.11 -52.35
C LYS A 330 -11.84 3.95 -51.37
N ASP A 331 -10.74 3.22 -51.53
CA ASP A 331 -10.44 2.02 -50.73
C ASP A 331 -9.55 2.30 -49.52
N ILE A 332 -9.04 3.52 -49.39
CA ILE A 332 -8.12 3.85 -48.31
C ILE A 332 -8.92 3.93 -47.01
N LYS A 333 -8.65 2.99 -46.12
CA LYS A 333 -9.32 2.88 -44.82
C LYS A 333 -8.94 4.07 -43.94
N ARG A 334 -9.92 4.87 -43.54
CA ARG A 334 -9.73 5.99 -42.60
C ARG A 334 -9.99 5.51 -41.17
N ARG A 335 -8.94 5.52 -40.35
CA ARG A 335 -8.98 5.15 -38.93
C ARG A 335 -8.49 6.33 -38.09
N PHE A 336 -9.16 6.54 -36.97
CA PHE A 336 -8.90 7.64 -36.05
C PHE A 336 -8.83 7.08 -34.63
N SER A 337 -7.69 7.26 -33.97
CA SER A 337 -7.52 6.85 -32.58
C SER A 337 -8.03 7.96 -31.67
N LEU A 338 -9.05 7.67 -30.86
CA LEU A 338 -9.58 8.58 -29.86
C LEU A 338 -8.65 8.65 -28.63
N THR A 339 -8.67 9.78 -27.93
CA THR A 339 -7.83 10.03 -26.74
C THR A 339 -8.18 9.10 -25.57
N PHE A 340 -9.46 8.72 -25.46
CA PHE A 340 -10.01 7.87 -24.40
C PHE A 340 -11.08 6.94 -24.96
N GLN A 341 -11.37 5.84 -24.26
CA GLN A 341 -12.48 4.96 -24.62
C GLN A 341 -13.82 5.64 -24.31
N PRO A 342 -14.69 5.87 -25.30
CA PRO A 342 -16.01 6.44 -25.07
C PRO A 342 -16.89 5.55 -24.19
N ASP A 343 -17.66 6.17 -23.30
CA ASP A 343 -18.73 5.51 -22.58
C ASP A 343 -19.83 5.10 -23.58
N PRO A 344 -20.46 3.92 -23.42
CA PRO A 344 -21.48 3.44 -24.34
C PRO A 344 -22.61 4.46 -24.57
N GLY A 345 -22.90 4.75 -25.85
CA GLY A 345 -24.00 5.63 -26.27
C GLY A 345 -23.70 7.13 -26.19
N THR A 346 -22.45 7.53 -25.92
CA THR A 346 -22.10 8.95 -25.76
C THR A 346 -21.34 9.52 -26.97
N LEU A 347 -20.82 8.64 -27.84
CA LEU A 347 -20.08 9.01 -29.04
C LEU A 347 -20.95 9.73 -30.08
N LYS A 348 -20.55 10.93 -30.46
CA LYS A 348 -21.10 11.73 -31.57
C LYS A 348 -19.97 12.06 -32.54
N VAL A 349 -20.15 11.70 -33.80
CA VAL A 349 -19.15 11.91 -34.85
C VAL A 349 -19.71 12.95 -35.82
N TYR A 350 -18.95 13.99 -36.12
CA TYR A 350 -19.34 15.03 -37.07
C TYR A 350 -18.34 15.07 -38.22
N LEU A 351 -18.84 15.08 -39.44
CA LEU A 351 -18.05 15.24 -40.67
C LEU A 351 -18.34 16.63 -41.22
N ASP A 352 -17.34 17.50 -41.25
CA ASP A 352 -17.46 18.91 -41.67
C ASP A 352 -18.59 19.67 -40.94
N GLY A 353 -18.83 19.31 -39.68
CA GLY A 353 -19.88 19.89 -38.83
C GLY A 353 -21.25 19.22 -38.92
N GLU A 354 -21.46 18.32 -39.88
CA GLU A 354 -22.69 17.52 -39.97
C GLU A 354 -22.59 16.26 -39.10
N LEU A 355 -23.58 16.03 -38.24
CA LEU A 355 -23.62 14.85 -37.39
C LEU A 355 -23.83 13.59 -38.24
N LEU A 356 -22.88 12.67 -38.19
CA LEU A 356 -23.02 11.32 -38.73
C LEU A 356 -23.82 10.46 -37.76
N THR A 357 -24.92 9.89 -38.24
CA THR A 357 -25.74 8.92 -37.48
C THR A 357 -25.39 7.47 -37.78
N ASP A 358 -24.72 7.22 -38.90
CA ASP A 358 -24.20 5.93 -39.35
C ASP A 358 -22.87 6.12 -40.10
N GLY A 359 -22.39 5.08 -40.78
CA GLY A 359 -21.18 5.21 -41.60
C GLY A 359 -19.87 5.18 -40.81
N TYR A 360 -19.90 4.78 -39.54
CA TYR A 360 -18.71 4.56 -38.72
C TYR A 360 -18.87 3.37 -37.77
N VAL A 361 -17.75 2.85 -37.28
CA VAL A 361 -17.70 1.83 -36.22
C VAL A 361 -16.62 2.20 -35.21
N LEU A 362 -16.94 2.05 -33.93
CA LEU A 362 -16.00 2.24 -32.82
C LEU A 362 -15.56 0.88 -32.28
N ILE A 363 -14.26 0.61 -32.26
CA ILE A 363 -13.67 -0.61 -31.70
C ILE A 363 -12.67 -0.18 -30.61
N GLY A 364 -13.10 -0.24 -29.35
CA GLY A 364 -12.31 0.28 -28.22
C GLY A 364 -12.16 1.80 -28.33
N GLN A 365 -10.96 2.25 -28.67
CA GLN A 365 -10.62 3.67 -28.90
C GLN A 365 -10.49 4.00 -30.39
N GLU A 366 -10.60 3.02 -31.30
CA GLU A 366 -10.40 3.24 -32.73
C GLU A 366 -11.74 3.49 -33.41
N LEU A 367 -11.92 4.69 -33.95
CA LEU A 367 -13.03 5.04 -34.82
C LEU A 367 -12.65 4.75 -36.27
N ARG A 368 -13.46 3.96 -36.97
CA ARG A 368 -13.29 3.71 -38.42
C ARG A 368 -14.47 4.30 -39.17
N LEU A 369 -14.20 5.11 -40.18
CA LEU A 369 -15.22 5.53 -41.13
C LEU A 369 -15.42 4.42 -42.17
N MET A 370 -16.68 4.03 -42.34
CA MET A 370 -17.15 3.06 -43.33
C MET A 370 -17.67 3.75 -44.60
N ILE A 371 -17.93 5.05 -44.52
CA ILE A 371 -18.18 5.90 -45.69
C ILE A 371 -16.87 6.45 -46.25
N THR A 372 -16.87 6.79 -47.53
CA THR A 372 -15.81 7.60 -48.16
C THR A 372 -16.23 9.07 -48.03
N PRO A 373 -15.59 9.88 -47.17
CA PRO A 373 -15.86 11.32 -47.13
C PRO A 373 -15.59 11.96 -48.49
N SER A 374 -16.27 13.08 -48.77
CA SER A 374 -16.02 13.86 -49.98
C SER A 374 -14.54 14.24 -50.09
N LEU A 375 -14.05 14.46 -51.31
CA LEU A 375 -12.73 15.04 -51.53
C LEU A 375 -12.62 16.46 -50.94
N GLU A 376 -13.76 17.12 -50.74
CA GLU A 376 -13.88 18.44 -50.11
C GLU A 376 -13.97 18.37 -48.58
N SER A 377 -14.08 17.17 -47.99
CA SER A 377 -14.16 17.03 -46.53
C SER A 377 -12.83 17.31 -45.87
N GLU A 378 -12.81 18.26 -44.94
CA GLU A 378 -11.60 18.76 -44.30
C GLU A 378 -11.44 18.22 -42.87
N MET A 379 -12.53 18.06 -42.13
CA MET A 379 -12.48 17.82 -40.68
C MET A 379 -13.45 16.75 -40.20
N LEU A 380 -12.98 15.92 -39.27
CA LEU A 380 -13.78 14.99 -38.48
C LEU A 380 -13.70 15.40 -37.02
N PHE A 381 -14.84 15.70 -36.40
CA PHE A 381 -14.95 16.01 -34.99
C PHE A 381 -15.60 14.84 -34.26
N VAL A 382 -15.10 14.49 -33.08
CA VAL A 382 -15.64 13.40 -32.27
C VAL A 382 -15.86 13.90 -30.85
N ASP A 383 -17.12 13.95 -30.40
CA ASP A 383 -17.52 14.38 -29.06
C ASP A 383 -18.08 13.18 -28.29
N TYR A 384 -17.61 12.94 -27.07
CA TYR A 384 -18.04 11.81 -26.26
C TYR A 384 -17.79 12.03 -24.77
N THR A 385 -18.38 11.20 -23.91
CA THR A 385 -17.98 11.14 -22.49
C THR A 385 -17.14 9.90 -22.25
N TYR A 386 -16.25 9.97 -21.27
CA TYR A 386 -15.46 8.82 -20.83
C TYR A 386 -15.37 8.76 -19.30
N GLY A 387 -15.18 7.55 -18.78
CA GLY A 387 -14.96 7.31 -17.36
C GLY A 387 -16.22 7.44 -16.50
N ARG A 388 -17.41 7.26 -17.09
CA ARG A 388 -18.65 7.22 -16.32
C ARG A 388 -18.64 6.00 -15.39
N GLN A 389 -18.85 6.27 -14.11
CA GLN A 389 -18.99 5.23 -13.09
C GLN A 389 -20.32 5.46 -12.37
N SER A 390 -21.14 4.42 -12.24
CA SER A 390 -22.41 4.54 -11.51
C SER A 390 -22.16 4.98 -10.07
N MET A 391 -22.86 6.02 -9.63
CA MET A 391 -22.82 6.45 -8.24
C MET A 391 -23.40 5.36 -7.34
N ARG A 392 -22.78 5.14 -6.19
CA ARG A 392 -23.17 4.10 -5.22
C ARG A 392 -23.45 4.74 -3.86
N HIS A 393 -24.42 4.21 -3.14
CA HIS A 393 -24.73 4.61 -1.76
C HIS A 393 -24.06 3.71 -0.73
N TYR A 394 -23.30 2.70 -1.14
CA TYR A 394 -22.65 1.76 -0.23
C TYR A 394 -21.18 1.53 -0.61
N PHE A 395 -20.36 1.30 0.40
CA PHE A 395 -18.92 1.05 0.27
C PHE A 395 -18.52 -0.09 1.21
N ASP A 396 -18.01 -1.17 0.64
CA ASP A 396 -17.55 -2.34 1.38
C ASP A 396 -16.12 -2.11 1.88
N LEU A 397 -15.92 -2.10 3.20
CA LEU A 397 -14.60 -2.01 3.80
C LEU A 397 -13.94 -3.39 3.88
N SER A 398 -12.61 -3.40 3.90
CA SER A 398 -11.81 -4.63 3.85
C SER A 398 -11.89 -5.49 5.11
N LYS A 399 -12.31 -4.92 6.25
CA LYS A 399 -12.43 -5.58 7.56
C LYS A 399 -13.76 -5.22 8.25
N PRO A 400 -14.27 -6.11 9.13
CA PRO A 400 -15.34 -5.75 10.06
C PRO A 400 -14.96 -4.51 10.89
N ILE A 401 -15.93 -3.65 11.14
CA ILE A 401 -15.77 -2.33 11.72
C ILE A 401 -16.33 -2.34 13.14
N ASP A 402 -15.59 -1.80 14.10
CA ASP A 402 -16.19 -1.36 15.36
C ASP A 402 -16.95 -0.05 15.11
N PRO A 403 -18.30 -0.07 15.20
CA PRO A 403 -19.13 1.09 14.88
C PRO A 403 -18.79 2.35 15.67
N GLU A 404 -18.32 2.21 16.92
CA GLU A 404 -18.02 3.35 17.80
C GLU A 404 -16.75 4.09 17.37
N THR A 405 -15.95 3.48 16.50
CA THR A 405 -14.66 4.03 16.04
C THR A 405 -14.67 4.52 14.61
N LEU A 406 -15.79 4.37 13.89
CA LEU A 406 -15.90 4.72 12.48
C LEU A 406 -16.02 6.24 12.29
N GLU A 407 -15.02 6.82 11.64
CA GLU A 407 -15.03 8.18 11.12
C GLU A 407 -15.13 8.13 9.58
N VAL A 408 -16.10 8.85 9.03
CA VAL A 408 -16.33 8.95 7.58
C VAL A 408 -16.12 10.39 7.15
N VAL A 409 -15.23 10.61 6.18
CA VAL A 409 -14.94 11.93 5.62
C VAL A 409 -15.29 11.93 4.13
N VAL A 410 -16.08 12.91 3.70
CA VAL A 410 -16.45 13.12 2.28
C VAL A 410 -15.98 14.51 1.88
N ASP A 411 -15.06 14.61 0.91
CA ASP A 411 -14.49 15.88 0.43
C ASP A 411 -13.96 16.80 1.55
N GLN A 412 -13.28 16.21 2.54
CA GLN A 412 -12.72 16.88 3.73
C GLN A 412 -13.75 17.26 4.81
N GLU A 413 -15.04 16.95 4.61
CA GLU A 413 -16.09 17.14 5.60
C GLU A 413 -16.35 15.83 6.37
N ILE A 414 -16.22 15.85 7.69
CA ILE A 414 -16.57 14.72 8.56
C ILE A 414 -18.09 14.56 8.55
N LYS A 415 -18.58 13.36 8.25
CA LYS A 415 -20.01 13.04 8.21
C LYS A 415 -20.52 12.57 9.57
N SER A 416 -21.75 12.96 9.88
CA SER A 416 -22.43 12.54 11.11
C SER A 416 -22.77 11.06 11.02
N PRO A 417 -22.76 10.29 12.14
CA PRO A 417 -23.32 8.95 12.17
C PRO A 417 -24.77 8.86 11.67
N ASP A 418 -25.51 9.97 11.67
CA ASP A 418 -26.86 10.04 11.09
C ASP A 418 -26.86 9.99 9.55
N ASP A 419 -25.75 10.34 8.87
CA ASP A 419 -25.65 10.36 7.41
C ASP A 419 -25.50 8.97 6.80
N PHE A 420 -25.13 7.97 7.60
CA PHE A 420 -24.88 6.60 7.15
C PHE A 420 -25.34 5.56 8.18
N TYR A 421 -25.23 4.28 7.83
CA TYR A 421 -25.35 3.15 8.75
C TYR A 421 -24.43 2.01 8.29
N ILE A 422 -24.09 1.11 9.21
CA ILE A 422 -23.26 -0.05 8.91
C ILE A 422 -24.16 -1.26 8.64
N MET A 423 -23.98 -1.90 7.50
CA MET A 423 -24.64 -3.13 7.10
C MET A 423 -23.63 -4.29 7.15
N GLU A 424 -24.05 -5.44 7.69
CA GLU A 424 -23.23 -6.66 7.78
C GLU A 424 -21.84 -6.45 8.45
N GLY A 425 -21.74 -5.45 9.33
CA GLY A 425 -20.53 -5.15 10.11
C GLY A 425 -19.35 -4.61 9.31
N LYS A 426 -19.43 -4.41 7.99
CA LYS A 426 -18.31 -3.91 7.17
C LYS A 426 -18.71 -3.00 6.00
N THR A 427 -19.99 -2.87 5.70
CA THR A 427 -20.47 -2.08 4.58
C THR A 427 -21.04 -0.78 5.10
N VAL A 428 -20.45 0.35 4.72
CA VAL A 428 -20.99 1.68 5.08
C VAL A 428 -21.99 2.10 4.03
N VAL A 429 -23.25 2.30 4.44
CA VAL A 429 -24.35 2.69 3.57
C VAL A 429 -24.78 4.12 3.89
N PHE A 430 -24.56 5.03 2.95
CA PHE A 430 -25.01 6.41 3.04
C PHE A 430 -26.52 6.53 2.79
N ARG A 431 -27.19 7.35 3.61
CA ARG A 431 -28.61 7.66 3.42
C ARG A 431 -28.85 8.54 2.19
N ASN A 432 -27.92 9.44 1.92
CA ASN A 432 -27.89 10.27 0.72
C ASN A 432 -26.65 9.93 -0.10
N VAL A 433 -26.82 9.68 -1.40
CA VAL A 433 -25.70 9.36 -2.30
C VAL A 433 -24.68 10.51 -2.27
N PRO A 434 -23.40 10.26 -1.92
CA PRO A 434 -22.35 11.27 -2.00
C PRO A 434 -22.28 11.91 -3.39
N ALA A 435 -21.85 13.17 -3.48
CA ALA A 435 -21.79 13.87 -4.76
C ALA A 435 -20.85 13.17 -5.76
N ALA A 436 -21.11 13.38 -7.06
CA ALA A 436 -20.35 12.74 -8.11
C ALA A 436 -18.84 13.06 -7.96
N SER A 437 -18.00 12.03 -8.07
CA SER A 437 -16.54 12.14 -7.92
C SER A 437 -16.02 12.63 -6.57
N SER A 438 -16.85 12.68 -5.52
CA SER A 438 -16.40 12.94 -4.15
C SER A 438 -15.36 11.92 -3.69
N LYS A 439 -14.37 12.39 -2.91
CA LYS A 439 -13.38 11.53 -2.24
C LYS A 439 -13.90 11.13 -0.88
N LEU A 440 -14.00 9.84 -0.64
CA LEU A 440 -14.42 9.28 0.64
C LEU A 440 -13.22 8.69 1.37
N LYS A 441 -13.10 8.97 2.67
CA LYS A 441 -12.12 8.34 3.55
C LYS A 441 -12.84 7.74 4.74
N PHE A 442 -12.47 6.51 5.08
CA PHE A 442 -12.99 5.78 6.22
C PHE A 442 -11.82 5.50 7.16
N SER A 443 -11.90 5.97 8.40
CA SER A 443 -10.96 5.63 9.47
C SER A 443 -11.70 4.83 10.53
N TYR A 444 -11.24 3.63 10.85
CA TYR A 444 -11.95 2.77 11.79
C TYR A 444 -11.03 1.75 12.47
N ARG A 445 -11.42 1.19 13.60
CA ARG A 445 -10.76 0.02 14.21
C ARG A 445 -11.53 -1.23 13.84
N GLN A 446 -10.81 -2.34 13.71
CA GLN A 446 -11.45 -3.61 13.39
C GLN A 446 -12.35 -4.06 14.55
N ASP A 447 -13.55 -4.56 14.22
CA ASP A 447 -14.41 -5.20 15.22
C ASP A 447 -13.68 -6.42 15.80
N GLY A 448 -13.56 -6.44 17.11
CA GLY A 448 -12.76 -7.38 17.84
C GLY A 448 -12.99 -7.22 19.33
N LEU A 449 -13.03 -8.35 20.04
CA LEU A 449 -13.29 -8.35 21.47
C LEU A 449 -12.10 -7.74 22.22
N LEU A 450 -12.30 -6.53 22.75
CA LEU A 450 -11.44 -5.98 23.80
C LEU A 450 -11.46 -6.91 25.02
N LYS A 451 -10.35 -6.98 25.76
CA LYS A 451 -10.23 -7.89 26.90
C LYS A 451 -11.17 -7.42 28.01
N LYS A 452 -12.01 -8.33 28.51
CA LYS A 452 -12.83 -8.12 29.72
C LYS A 452 -12.10 -8.57 30.99
N THR A 453 -11.09 -9.43 30.84
CA THR A 453 -10.36 -10.02 31.95
C THR A 453 -8.91 -9.56 31.92
N PHE A 454 -8.45 -9.05 33.05
CA PHE A 454 -7.13 -8.47 33.23
C PHE A 454 -6.38 -9.23 34.32
N PRO A 455 -5.29 -9.92 33.99
CA PRO A 455 -4.42 -10.49 34.99
C PRO A 455 -3.61 -9.37 35.67
N LEU A 456 -3.75 -9.25 36.99
CA LEU A 456 -2.91 -8.37 37.80
C LEU A 456 -2.35 -9.20 38.95
N THR A 457 -1.08 -8.99 39.31
CA THR A 457 -0.47 -9.73 40.41
C THR A 457 -0.56 -8.89 41.68
N TRP A 458 -1.07 -9.48 42.76
CA TRP A 458 -1.08 -8.89 44.10
C TRP A 458 -0.74 -9.96 45.15
N PRO A 459 -0.35 -9.61 46.38
CA PRO A 459 -0.12 -10.59 47.45
C PRO A 459 -1.40 -11.38 47.76
N SER A 460 -1.31 -12.69 47.99
CA SER A 460 -2.48 -13.54 48.24
C SER A 460 -3.26 -13.18 49.52
N ASP A 461 -2.61 -12.49 50.45
CA ASP A 461 -3.18 -11.96 51.69
C ASP A 461 -3.63 -10.50 51.56
N ALA A 462 -3.60 -9.91 50.36
CA ALA A 462 -4.02 -8.53 50.16
C ALA A 462 -5.54 -8.37 50.03
N LEU A 463 -6.07 -7.36 50.70
CA LEU A 463 -7.44 -6.87 50.57
C LEU A 463 -7.47 -5.77 49.51
N ILE A 464 -8.19 -6.00 48.42
CA ILE A 464 -8.39 -5.01 47.35
C ILE A 464 -9.28 -3.88 47.88
N GLN A 465 -8.78 -2.65 47.82
CA GLN A 465 -9.45 -1.44 48.29
C GLN A 465 -10.28 -0.79 47.18
N SER A 466 -9.68 -0.58 46.00
CA SER A 466 -10.37 0.01 44.86
C SER A 466 -9.82 -0.51 43.52
N VAL A 467 -10.68 -0.54 42.51
CA VAL A 467 -10.30 -0.83 41.11
C VAL A 467 -10.77 0.32 40.24
N ARG A 468 -9.85 0.89 39.46
CA ARG A 468 -10.09 2.07 38.65
C ARG A 468 -9.77 1.82 37.18
N VAL A 469 -10.54 2.45 36.31
CA VAL A 469 -10.27 2.52 34.87
C VAL A 469 -10.13 3.99 34.49
N ASN A 470 -8.95 4.37 34.00
CA ASN A 470 -8.57 5.78 33.77
C ASN A 470 -8.87 6.68 34.99
N GLY A 471 -8.59 6.18 36.19
CA GLY A 471 -8.81 6.90 37.46
C GLY A 471 -10.22 6.84 38.03
N ASN A 472 -11.22 6.37 37.27
CA ASN A 472 -12.60 6.24 37.74
C ASN A 472 -12.86 4.84 38.29
N GLU A 473 -13.48 4.76 39.48
CA GLU A 473 -13.83 3.48 40.09
C GLU A 473 -14.96 2.80 39.32
N LEU A 474 -14.77 1.52 38.96
CA LEU A 474 -15.75 0.74 38.20
C LEU A 474 -16.07 -0.59 38.90
N PRO A 475 -17.33 -1.06 38.83
CA PRO A 475 -17.69 -2.36 39.36
C PRO A 475 -16.98 -3.47 38.57
N VAL A 476 -16.35 -4.38 39.30
CA VAL A 476 -15.54 -5.45 38.74
C VAL A 476 -15.74 -6.73 39.55
N GLU A 477 -15.76 -7.88 38.87
CA GLU A 477 -15.70 -9.19 39.50
C GLU A 477 -14.23 -9.52 39.75
N ILE A 478 -13.87 -9.76 41.02
CA ILE A 478 -12.50 -10.08 41.45
C ILE A 478 -12.40 -11.57 41.70
N ASP A 479 -11.51 -12.25 40.96
CA ASP A 479 -11.14 -13.64 41.20
C ASP A 479 -9.83 -13.67 41.99
N TYR A 480 -9.93 -13.84 43.32
CA TYR A 480 -8.77 -13.85 44.23
C TYR A 480 -7.84 -15.05 44.00
N ASP A 481 -8.38 -16.19 43.57
CA ASP A 481 -7.59 -17.42 43.35
C ASP A 481 -6.72 -17.29 42.09
N ARG A 482 -7.27 -16.68 41.03
CA ARG A 482 -6.56 -16.49 39.75
C ARG A 482 -5.85 -15.14 39.64
N GLN A 483 -6.15 -14.22 40.54
CA GLN A 483 -5.69 -12.84 40.56
C GLN A 483 -6.09 -12.05 39.31
N TRP A 484 -7.33 -12.21 38.86
CA TRP A 484 -7.84 -11.52 37.67
C TRP A 484 -9.00 -10.59 38.01
N LEU A 485 -9.04 -9.45 37.32
CA LEU A 485 -10.16 -8.52 37.31
C LEU A 485 -11.04 -8.79 36.10
N LYS A 486 -12.36 -8.91 36.27
CA LYS A 486 -13.31 -9.14 35.18
C LYS A 486 -14.39 -8.06 35.14
N PHE A 487 -14.42 -7.31 34.04
CA PHE A 487 -15.39 -6.25 33.79
C PHE A 487 -16.61 -6.78 33.02
N ASN A 488 -17.78 -6.20 33.29
CA ASN A 488 -19.01 -6.50 32.54
C ASN A 488 -18.87 -6.04 31.08
N ASP A 489 -18.40 -4.81 30.90
CA ASP A 489 -18.05 -4.22 29.60
C ASP A 489 -16.54 -3.99 29.54
N PRO A 490 -15.90 -4.29 28.40
CA PRO A 490 -14.46 -4.15 28.30
C PRO A 490 -14.09 -2.66 28.36
N PRO A 491 -13.04 -2.26 29.10
CA PRO A 491 -12.48 -0.92 29.02
C PRO A 491 -12.13 -0.55 27.56
N MET A 492 -12.27 0.73 27.20
CA MET A 492 -11.92 1.26 25.86
C MET A 492 -10.44 1.01 25.50
N ASP A 493 -10.11 1.05 24.20
CA ASP A 493 -8.72 0.89 23.71
C ASP A 493 -7.72 1.76 24.50
N GLY A 494 -6.65 1.12 25.00
CA GLY A 494 -5.59 1.82 25.74
C GLY A 494 -5.96 2.31 27.14
N ALA A 495 -7.17 2.02 27.64
CA ALA A 495 -7.55 2.38 29.00
C ALA A 495 -6.58 1.76 30.03
N GLU A 496 -6.16 2.57 30.99
CA GLU A 496 -5.42 2.12 32.17
C GLU A 496 -6.38 1.44 33.14
N VAL A 497 -6.05 0.22 33.55
CA VAL A 497 -6.74 -0.53 34.60
C VAL A 497 -5.80 -0.60 35.80
N SER A 498 -6.19 0.00 36.91
CA SER A 498 -5.40 0.02 38.14
C SER A 498 -6.18 -0.55 39.33
N LEU A 499 -5.45 -1.12 40.26
CA LEU A 499 -5.93 -1.79 41.46
C LEU A 499 -5.09 -1.27 42.63
N GLU A 500 -5.77 -0.87 43.69
CA GLU A 500 -5.17 -0.50 44.97
C GLU A 500 -5.53 -1.57 46.00
N TYR A 501 -4.54 -2.06 46.75
CA TYR A 501 -4.74 -3.11 47.75
C TYR A 501 -3.95 -2.84 49.02
N GLN A 502 -4.44 -3.39 50.13
CA GLN A 502 -3.80 -3.33 51.44
C GLN A 502 -3.36 -4.74 51.84
N GLN A 503 -2.10 -4.96 52.22
CA GLN A 503 -1.65 -6.28 52.68
C GLN A 503 -2.18 -6.57 54.09
N ALA A 504 -2.64 -7.79 54.38
CA ALA A 504 -3.11 -8.15 55.72
C ALA A 504 -2.00 -8.01 56.79
N ASN A 505 -0.73 -8.20 56.40
CA ASN A 505 0.44 -7.98 57.24
C ASN A 505 1.05 -6.57 57.13
N ALA A 506 0.34 -5.62 56.50
CA ALA A 506 0.82 -4.24 56.36
C ALA A 506 0.94 -3.50 57.71
N LYS A 507 0.25 -3.97 58.75
CA LYS A 507 0.29 -3.34 60.07
C LYS A 507 1.64 -3.59 60.72
N ILE A 508 2.32 -2.52 61.11
CA ILE A 508 3.52 -2.62 61.93
C ILE A 508 3.08 -2.92 63.35
N LEU A 509 3.46 -4.09 63.85
CA LEU A 509 3.07 -4.55 65.18
C LEU A 509 4.14 -4.31 66.23
N ASP A 510 5.41 -4.23 65.84
CA ASP A 510 6.56 -4.18 66.73
C ASP A 510 7.18 -2.77 66.73
N TYR A 511 7.34 -2.16 67.91
CA TYR A 511 7.91 -0.82 68.10
C TYR A 511 9.05 -0.89 69.12
N PRO A 512 10.25 -0.37 68.82
CA PRO A 512 11.41 -0.52 69.70
C PRO A 512 11.21 0.23 71.02
N ILE A 513 11.61 -0.37 72.13
CA ILE A 513 11.67 0.30 73.44
C ILE A 513 13.07 0.91 73.59
N PRO A 514 13.21 2.21 73.87
CA PRO A 514 14.50 2.83 74.16
C PRO A 514 15.23 2.05 75.27
N GLN A 515 16.46 1.61 75.00
CA GLN A 515 17.22 0.81 75.95
C GLN A 515 17.95 1.73 76.93
N TYR A 516 17.65 1.63 78.22
CA TYR A 516 18.36 2.35 79.27
C TYR A 516 19.47 1.48 79.85
N GLN A 517 20.73 1.87 79.65
CA GLN A 517 21.87 1.04 80.02
C GLN A 517 21.79 0.64 81.50
N ASN A 518 21.62 -0.67 81.73
CA ASN A 518 21.59 -1.32 83.03
C ASN A 518 20.42 -0.94 83.97
N ARG A 519 19.36 -0.27 83.52
CA ARG A 519 18.15 -0.05 84.35
C ARG A 519 17.09 -1.10 84.06
N HIS A 520 16.49 -1.64 85.11
CA HIS A 520 15.32 -2.50 84.97
C HIS A 520 14.06 -1.63 84.92
N ILE A 521 13.21 -1.91 83.93
CA ILE A 521 11.88 -1.32 83.83
C ILE A 521 11.02 -1.89 84.97
N GLN A 522 10.43 -1.01 85.78
CA GLN A 522 9.50 -1.38 86.85
C GLN A 522 8.12 -1.71 86.28
N SER A 523 7.61 -0.83 85.42
CA SER A 523 6.31 -0.98 84.76
C SER A 523 6.29 -0.19 83.45
N ILE A 524 5.47 -0.65 82.51
CA ILE A 524 5.10 0.08 81.30
C ILE A 524 3.58 0.16 81.28
N GLU A 525 3.05 1.36 81.06
CA GLU A 525 1.64 1.61 80.77
C GLU A 525 1.57 2.25 79.39
N ILE A 526 0.68 1.77 78.52
CA ILE A 526 0.47 2.37 77.20
C ILE A 526 -0.97 2.82 77.11
N ILE A 527 -1.16 4.10 76.85
CA ILE A 527 -2.48 4.70 76.62
C ILE A 527 -2.56 5.30 75.22
N ASP A 528 -3.76 5.34 74.67
CA ASP A 528 -4.08 6.10 73.48
C ASP A 528 -4.02 7.61 73.77
N ALA A 529 -3.30 8.37 72.96
CA ALA A 529 -3.03 9.77 73.24
C ALA A 529 -4.28 10.67 73.14
N GLU A 530 -5.30 10.28 72.36
CA GLU A 530 -6.52 11.05 72.17
C GLU A 530 -7.59 10.68 73.22
N THR A 531 -7.75 9.39 73.47
CA THR A 531 -8.84 8.87 74.33
C THR A 531 -8.40 8.61 75.77
N ALA A 532 -7.09 8.56 76.03
CA ALA A 532 -6.47 8.14 77.30
C ALA A 532 -6.86 6.71 77.74
N GLU A 533 -7.40 5.88 76.84
CA GLU A 533 -7.74 4.49 77.12
C GLU A 533 -6.48 3.60 77.11
N PRO A 534 -6.35 2.63 78.03
CA PRO A 534 -5.22 1.71 78.06
C PRO A 534 -5.25 0.74 76.87
N ILE A 535 -4.07 0.45 76.31
CA ILE A 535 -3.89 -0.42 75.15
C ILE A 535 -3.21 -1.73 75.55
N ASP A 536 -3.72 -2.84 75.03
CA ASP A 536 -3.11 -4.17 75.22
C ASP A 536 -1.81 -4.30 74.40
N PHE A 537 -0.72 -4.72 75.04
CA PHE A 537 0.57 -4.97 74.39
C PHE A 537 1.33 -6.14 75.02
N GLN A 538 2.37 -6.60 74.33
CA GLN A 538 3.36 -7.55 74.84
C GLN A 538 4.77 -6.98 74.68
N ILE A 539 5.66 -7.24 75.63
CA ILE A 539 7.08 -6.91 75.47
C ILE A 539 7.81 -8.16 74.97
N VAL A 540 8.41 -8.08 73.78
CA VAL A 540 9.16 -9.18 73.16
C VAL A 540 10.50 -8.66 72.64
N ASN A 541 11.61 -9.18 73.18
CA ASN A 541 12.97 -8.85 72.71
C ASN A 541 13.26 -7.33 72.61
N SER A 542 12.82 -6.54 73.60
CA SER A 542 12.95 -5.08 73.61
C SER A 542 12.03 -4.31 72.64
N TYR A 543 10.95 -4.94 72.16
CA TYR A 543 9.90 -4.29 71.38
C TYR A 543 8.56 -4.34 72.12
N ILE A 544 7.76 -3.28 71.99
CA ILE A 544 6.33 -3.27 72.27
C ILE A 544 5.64 -3.90 71.05
N LYS A 545 4.94 -5.00 71.28
CA LYS A 545 4.18 -5.72 70.28
C LYS A 545 2.69 -5.52 70.50
N PHE A 546 2.03 -4.89 69.54
CA PHE A 546 0.58 -4.71 69.53
C PHE A 546 -0.15 -5.85 68.82
N LYS A 547 -1.41 -6.07 69.19
CA LYS A 547 -2.28 -6.95 68.41
C LYS A 547 -2.69 -6.24 67.10
N PRO A 548 -2.88 -6.95 65.98
CA PRO A 548 -3.26 -6.34 64.71
C PRO A 548 -4.49 -5.44 64.78
N GLU A 549 -5.48 -5.76 65.61
CA GLU A 549 -6.69 -4.97 65.82
C GLU A 549 -6.46 -3.62 66.52
N GLU A 550 -5.36 -3.45 67.25
CA GLU A 550 -5.01 -2.21 67.95
C GLU A 550 -4.26 -1.20 67.07
N VAL A 551 -3.73 -1.65 65.93
CA VAL A 551 -2.89 -0.84 65.04
C VAL A 551 -3.76 -0.16 63.98
N TRP A 552 -3.88 1.16 64.09
CA TRP A 552 -4.55 2.04 63.15
C TRP A 552 -3.55 3.10 62.66
N PRO A 553 -3.42 3.31 61.35
CA PRO A 553 -2.43 4.26 60.81
C PRO A 553 -2.67 5.68 61.32
N GLY A 554 -1.63 6.32 61.85
CA GLY A 554 -1.68 7.66 62.40
C GLY A 554 -2.20 7.75 63.84
N ARG A 555 -2.59 6.62 64.46
CA ARG A 555 -2.98 6.58 65.88
C ARG A 555 -1.76 6.83 66.75
N GLU A 556 -1.81 7.82 67.63
CA GLU A 556 -0.73 8.14 68.55
C GLU A 556 -0.96 7.46 69.90
N LEU A 557 0.08 6.81 70.43
CA LEU A 557 0.11 6.18 71.74
C LEU A 557 1.18 6.83 72.61
N VAL A 558 0.97 6.83 73.93
CA VAL A 558 1.96 7.25 74.93
C VAL A 558 2.29 6.07 75.81
N ALA A 559 3.53 5.60 75.73
CA ALA A 559 4.07 4.55 76.58
C ALA A 559 4.82 5.17 77.77
N SER A 560 4.17 5.23 78.93
CA SER A 560 4.76 5.69 80.19
C SER A 560 5.54 4.57 80.86
N ILE A 561 6.86 4.74 80.94
CA ILE A 561 7.80 3.72 81.40
C ILE A 561 8.42 4.19 82.71
N GLN A 562 8.21 3.43 83.79
CA GLN A 562 8.78 3.70 85.10
C GLN A 562 10.04 2.84 85.32
N LEU A 563 11.13 3.47 85.78
CA LEU A 563 12.43 2.83 86.00
C LEU A 563 12.68 2.60 87.50
N LEU A 564 13.43 1.54 87.84
CA LEU A 564 13.89 1.35 89.23
C LEU A 564 15.01 2.36 89.59
N PRO A 565 15.01 2.92 90.83
CA PRO A 565 16.05 3.85 91.31
C PRO A 565 17.46 3.24 91.39
N ARG A 566 18.51 4.06 91.25
CA ARG A 566 19.92 3.68 91.46
C ARG A 566 20.69 4.74 92.27
N GLU A 567 21.79 4.34 92.90
CA GLU A 567 22.63 5.25 93.71
C GLU A 567 23.34 6.36 92.91
N ASP A 568 23.37 6.28 91.56
CA ASP A 568 24.07 7.20 90.64
C ASP A 568 23.10 7.84 89.61
N ASP A 569 21.97 8.35 90.09
CA ASP A 569 20.87 8.88 89.26
C ASP A 569 21.17 10.24 88.56
N SER A 570 22.43 10.73 88.60
CA SER A 570 22.82 12.02 88.01
C SER A 570 23.19 11.95 86.52
N LEU A 571 23.49 10.76 85.97
CA LEU A 571 23.85 10.59 84.56
C LEU A 571 22.67 10.01 83.75
N PHE A 572 22.16 10.78 82.79
CA PHE A 572 21.14 10.32 81.86
C PHE A 572 21.80 9.69 80.64
N GLN A 573 21.64 8.37 80.49
CA GLN A 573 22.15 7.62 79.36
C GLN A 573 21.09 6.64 78.84
N PHE A 574 20.78 6.76 77.55
CA PHE A 574 19.90 5.84 76.83
C PHE A 574 20.49 5.55 75.46
N THR A 575 20.15 4.40 74.92
CA THR A 575 20.56 3.99 73.57
C THR A 575 19.35 4.15 72.66
N VAL A 576 19.47 5.05 71.68
CA VAL A 576 18.56 5.15 70.53
C VAL A 576 18.92 4.08 69.49
N PRO A 577 18.01 3.72 68.57
CA PRO A 577 18.33 2.81 67.49
C PRO A 577 19.62 3.23 66.75
N PRO A 578 20.49 2.29 66.32
CA PRO A 578 21.81 2.60 65.74
C PRO A 578 21.76 3.32 64.38
N THR A 579 20.56 3.55 63.84
CA THR A 579 20.28 4.10 62.52
C THR A 579 19.62 5.48 62.58
N VAL A 580 19.84 6.25 63.65
CA VAL A 580 19.39 7.65 63.73
C VAL A 580 20.00 8.46 62.58
N ILE A 581 19.17 9.29 61.93
CA ILE A 581 19.60 10.22 60.90
C ILE A 581 20.38 11.34 61.60
N PRO A 582 21.68 11.56 61.30
CA PRO A 582 22.58 12.41 62.10
C PRO A 582 22.03 13.80 62.45
N ASP A 583 21.30 14.44 61.53
CA ASP A 583 20.78 15.81 61.70
C ASP A 583 19.30 15.87 62.14
N SER A 584 18.73 14.75 62.58
CA SER A 584 17.31 14.68 62.94
C SER A 584 17.03 14.78 64.44
N MET A 585 18.05 14.63 65.28
CA MET A 585 17.87 14.65 66.73
C MET A 585 17.76 16.08 67.24
N VAL A 586 16.70 16.35 68.00
CA VAL A 586 16.40 17.61 68.66
C VAL A 586 16.18 17.30 70.14
N VAL A 587 16.95 17.96 71.01
CA VAL A 587 16.82 17.83 72.46
C VAL A 587 16.39 19.18 73.02
N THR A 588 15.26 19.20 73.73
CA THR A 588 14.71 20.42 74.32
C THR A 588 14.34 20.15 75.77
N THR A 589 14.63 21.07 76.67
CA THR A 589 14.00 21.06 78.00
C THR A 589 12.55 21.53 77.87
N LEU A 590 11.65 21.13 78.77
CA LEU A 590 10.27 21.66 78.73
C LEU A 590 10.20 23.16 78.99
N ASP A 591 11.19 23.72 79.67
CA ASP A 591 11.28 25.16 79.94
C ASP A 591 11.86 25.94 78.74
N GLY A 592 12.23 25.25 77.65
CA GLY A 592 12.69 25.84 76.39
C GLY A 592 14.17 26.24 76.37
N GLU A 593 14.93 25.91 77.41
CA GLU A 593 16.39 26.05 77.43
C GLU A 593 17.04 24.91 76.62
N ASP A 594 18.01 25.28 75.79
CA ASP A 594 18.72 24.35 74.92
C ASP A 594 19.86 23.68 75.70
N CYS A 595 19.80 22.35 75.86
CA CYS A 595 20.86 21.54 76.45
C CYS A 595 21.78 20.90 75.39
N ALA A 596 21.71 21.34 74.13
CA ALA A 596 22.47 20.77 73.02
C ALA A 596 23.99 20.73 73.27
N ASP A 597 24.55 21.70 74.00
CA ASP A 597 25.98 21.77 74.29
C ASP A 597 26.50 20.63 75.20
N SER A 598 25.60 19.88 75.86
CA SER A 598 25.92 18.77 76.76
C SER A 598 25.50 17.39 76.24
N LEU A 599 25.11 17.32 74.96
CA LEU A 599 24.68 16.11 74.27
C LEU A 599 25.89 15.40 73.63
N ASP A 600 26.27 14.24 74.15
CA ASP A 600 27.27 13.36 73.53
C ASP A 600 26.55 12.15 72.90
N ILE A 601 26.57 12.07 71.57
CA ILE A 601 25.99 10.96 70.81
C ILE A 601 27.14 10.15 70.21
N HIS A 602 27.29 8.90 70.66
CA HIS A 602 28.26 7.99 70.07
C HIS A 602 27.66 6.60 69.84
N ASN A 603 27.61 6.16 68.58
CA ASN A 603 27.05 4.86 68.16
C ASN A 603 25.61 4.58 68.65
N GLY A 604 24.76 5.61 68.70
CA GLY A 604 23.40 5.49 69.20
C GLY A 604 23.28 5.56 70.73
N ASP A 605 24.38 5.62 71.48
CA ASP A 605 24.32 5.99 72.89
C ASP A 605 24.19 7.51 72.99
N VAL A 606 23.11 7.97 73.61
CA VAL A 606 22.87 9.37 73.95
C VAL A 606 23.22 9.55 75.42
N LYS A 607 24.21 10.38 75.68
CA LYS A 607 24.59 10.83 77.02
C LYS A 607 24.29 12.31 77.17
N LEU A 608 23.58 12.63 78.25
CA LEU A 608 23.22 13.99 78.61
C LEU A 608 23.74 14.27 80.02
N SER A 609 24.56 15.32 80.13
CA SER A 609 25.05 15.85 81.41
C SER A 609 24.58 17.29 81.56
N CYS A 610 23.33 17.48 81.95
CA CYS A 610 22.81 18.82 82.23
C CYS A 610 23.00 19.15 83.73
N ASP A 611 23.16 20.44 84.06
CA ASP A 611 23.24 20.88 85.46
C ASP A 611 21.97 20.51 86.25
N GLU A 612 22.09 20.39 87.58
CA GLU A 612 21.12 19.78 88.52
C GLU A 612 19.68 20.36 88.53
N SER A 613 19.32 21.30 87.66
CA SER A 613 18.04 22.03 87.68
C SER A 613 17.08 21.75 86.51
N ILE A 614 17.11 20.58 85.86
CA ILE A 614 16.07 20.21 84.87
C ILE A 614 14.76 19.81 85.55
N ASP A 615 14.13 20.76 86.23
CA ASP A 615 12.88 20.53 86.95
C ASP A 615 11.69 20.24 86.01
N GLY A 616 11.75 20.69 84.75
CA GLY A 616 10.72 20.48 83.73
C GLY A 616 10.83 19.17 82.93
N GLY A 617 11.93 18.43 83.01
CA GLY A 617 12.17 17.25 82.15
C GLY A 617 12.70 17.57 80.75
N LEU A 618 13.02 16.51 80.00
CA LEU A 618 13.72 16.54 78.71
C LEU A 618 12.87 15.89 77.63
N ALA A 619 12.67 16.59 76.50
CA ALA A 619 12.07 16.02 75.29
C ALA A 619 13.16 15.80 74.23
N VAL A 620 13.34 14.55 73.82
CA VAL A 620 14.24 14.16 72.73
C VAL A 620 13.39 13.67 71.58
N SER A 621 13.40 14.37 70.45
CA SER A 621 12.79 13.90 69.21
C SER A 621 13.85 13.59 68.18
N TYR A 622 13.73 12.48 67.45
CA TYR A 622 14.70 12.09 66.43
C TYR A 622 14.04 11.30 65.30
N ARG A 623 14.73 11.19 64.16
CA ARG A 623 14.33 10.29 63.07
C ARG A 623 15.33 9.16 62.92
N TYR A 624 14.86 7.96 62.65
CA TYR A 624 15.73 6.79 62.48
C TYR A 624 15.26 5.90 61.33
N ILE A 625 16.20 5.16 60.74
CA ILE A 625 15.94 4.24 59.64
C ILE A 625 15.73 2.84 60.23
N GLU A 626 14.48 2.40 60.37
CA GLU A 626 14.19 1.11 60.98
C GLU A 626 14.69 -0.05 60.12
N LYS A 627 14.39 0.02 58.83
CA LYS A 627 14.78 -0.96 57.83
C LYS A 627 15.23 -0.22 56.59
N TYR A 628 16.38 -0.61 56.06
CA TYR A 628 16.90 -0.12 54.79
C TYR A 628 17.10 -1.31 53.86
N THR A 629 16.61 -1.19 52.62
CA THR A 629 16.93 -2.12 51.56
C THR A 629 17.23 -1.36 50.28
N ASN A 630 18.32 -1.73 49.65
CA ASN A 630 18.68 -1.28 48.31
C ASN A 630 18.51 -2.41 47.28
N GLN A 631 17.91 -3.53 47.71
CA GLN A 631 17.61 -4.70 46.89
C GLN A 631 16.09 -4.95 46.90
N PHE A 632 15.49 -5.04 45.71
CA PHE A 632 14.05 -5.18 45.52
C PHE A 632 13.74 -6.44 44.72
N VAL A 633 12.98 -7.35 45.32
CA VAL A 633 12.58 -8.60 44.67
C VAL A 633 11.46 -8.30 43.67
N VAL A 634 11.69 -8.61 42.40
CA VAL A 634 10.70 -8.51 41.34
C VAL A 634 10.34 -9.93 40.93
N ASP A 635 9.10 -10.34 41.19
CA ASP A 635 8.59 -11.68 40.88
C ASP A 635 8.38 -11.86 39.36
N GLN A 636 9.48 -11.91 38.62
CA GLN A 636 9.52 -12.17 37.18
C GLN A 636 10.84 -12.88 36.83
N GLU A 637 10.73 -13.92 36.01
CA GLU A 637 11.88 -14.58 35.38
C GLU A 637 12.68 -13.52 34.59
N ASP A 638 13.97 -13.36 34.89
CA ASP A 638 14.83 -12.32 34.30
C ASP A 638 15.04 -12.60 32.80
N ASP A 639 14.07 -12.22 31.97
CA ASP A 639 14.20 -12.28 30.52
C ASP A 639 15.12 -11.11 30.10
N PRO A 640 16.33 -11.41 29.58
CA PRO A 640 17.33 -10.39 29.27
C PRO A 640 16.89 -9.42 28.17
N GLN A 641 15.81 -9.73 27.43
CA GLN A 641 15.25 -8.83 26.43
C GLN A 641 14.16 -7.90 26.99
N SER A 642 13.80 -8.02 28.27
CA SER A 642 12.84 -7.11 28.90
C SER A 642 13.46 -5.73 29.16
N ILE A 643 12.67 -4.68 28.89
CA ILE A 643 13.05 -3.30 29.16
C ILE A 643 12.58 -2.94 30.57
N TRP A 644 13.51 -2.59 31.45
CA TRP A 644 13.21 -2.12 32.81
C TRP A 644 13.44 -0.62 32.87
N ARG A 645 12.45 0.11 33.40
CA ARG A 645 12.56 1.54 33.74
C ARG A 645 12.36 1.66 35.24
N VAL A 646 13.36 2.19 35.93
CA VAL A 646 13.34 2.37 37.38
C VAL A 646 13.13 3.85 37.65
N PHE A 647 12.33 4.17 38.65
CA PHE A 647 12.08 5.53 39.09
C PHE A 647 12.35 5.62 40.59
N ILE A 648 13.12 6.61 41.02
CA ILE A 648 13.32 6.96 42.44
C ILE A 648 12.61 8.28 42.66
N ASP A 649 11.63 8.30 43.56
CA ASP A 649 10.79 9.47 43.88
C ASP A 649 10.14 10.10 42.62
N GLY A 650 9.73 9.23 41.70
CA GLY A 650 9.09 9.61 40.43
C GLY A 650 10.06 10.03 39.31
N VAL A 651 11.36 10.10 39.57
CA VAL A 651 12.39 10.46 38.59
C VAL A 651 13.04 9.21 38.01
N GLU A 652 13.12 9.09 36.69
CA GLU A 652 13.72 7.93 36.03
C GLU A 652 15.22 7.81 36.38
N TYR A 653 15.61 6.63 36.83
CA TYR A 653 16.91 6.30 37.36
C TYR A 653 17.54 5.13 36.58
N THR A 654 18.77 5.31 36.12
CA THR A 654 19.39 4.40 35.13
C THR A 654 20.57 3.60 35.67
N LYS A 655 21.06 3.89 36.88
CA LYS A 655 22.27 3.24 37.44
C LYS A 655 21.90 2.10 38.41
N PHE A 656 21.28 1.05 37.88
CA PHE A 656 20.88 -0.11 38.68
C PHE A 656 21.45 -1.41 38.10
N GLN A 657 21.47 -2.46 38.90
CA GLN A 657 21.86 -3.81 38.50
C GLN A 657 20.66 -4.77 38.60
N ARG A 658 20.63 -5.75 37.70
CA ARG A 658 19.69 -6.88 37.73
C ARG A 658 20.46 -8.12 38.14
N LEU A 659 20.02 -8.81 39.18
CA LEU A 659 20.66 -10.03 39.65
C LEU A 659 19.62 -10.99 40.21
N ASP A 660 19.43 -12.13 39.54
CA ASP A 660 18.54 -13.22 39.96
C ASP A 660 17.10 -12.76 40.30
N GLY A 661 16.50 -11.95 39.42
CA GLY A 661 15.15 -11.40 39.65
C GLY A 661 15.08 -10.24 40.66
N ASN A 662 16.24 -9.75 41.14
CA ASN A 662 16.30 -8.58 42.01
C ASN A 662 16.80 -7.36 41.27
N LEU A 663 16.21 -6.20 41.60
CA LEU A 663 16.77 -4.90 41.29
C LEU A 663 17.69 -4.47 42.44
N ILE A 664 18.93 -4.11 42.13
CA ILE A 664 19.88 -3.56 43.11
C ILE A 664 20.22 -2.12 42.71
N ILE A 665 20.00 -1.18 43.63
CA ILE A 665 20.38 0.22 43.50
C ILE A 665 21.59 0.47 44.41
N PRO A 666 22.64 1.21 43.98
CA PRO A 666 23.73 1.59 44.86
C PRO A 666 23.22 2.36 46.09
N PRO A 667 23.62 2.01 47.33
CA PRO A 667 23.11 2.67 48.52
C PRO A 667 23.32 4.19 48.55
N GLU A 668 24.42 4.66 47.97
CA GLU A 668 24.76 6.08 47.86
C GLU A 668 23.83 6.89 46.95
N ASP A 669 23.10 6.23 46.05
CA ASP A 669 22.15 6.85 45.12
C ASP A 669 20.69 6.66 45.57
N LEU A 670 20.46 6.06 46.75
CA LEU A 670 19.13 5.73 47.25
C LEU A 670 18.97 6.13 48.72
N GLU A 671 18.35 7.29 48.93
CA GLU A 671 18.06 7.78 50.27
C GLU A 671 17.06 6.84 50.99
N PRO A 672 17.24 6.61 52.30
CA PRO A 672 16.23 5.92 53.10
C PRO A 672 14.86 6.59 52.96
N GLY A 673 13.80 5.81 52.78
CA GLY A 673 12.46 6.34 52.59
C GLY A 673 12.12 6.79 51.16
N SER A 674 13.05 6.71 50.20
CA SER A 674 12.73 6.93 48.79
C SER A 674 11.73 5.90 48.26
N SER A 675 10.77 6.36 47.47
CA SER A 675 9.83 5.54 46.71
C SER A 675 10.49 5.01 45.45
N VAL A 676 10.55 3.70 45.28
CA VAL A 676 11.14 3.05 44.10
C VAL A 676 10.05 2.41 43.26
N ALA A 677 9.87 2.85 42.02
CA ALA A 677 8.96 2.22 41.06
C ALA A 677 9.74 1.52 39.94
N ILE A 678 9.31 0.35 39.52
CA ILE A 678 9.95 -0.46 38.47
C ILE A 678 8.89 -0.81 37.42
N GLN A 679 9.08 -0.35 36.19
CA GLN A 679 8.25 -0.71 35.04
C GLN A 679 9.00 -1.71 34.16
N ILE A 680 8.40 -2.88 33.95
CA ILE A 680 8.99 -3.94 33.14
C ILE A 680 8.12 -4.19 31.92
N THR A 681 8.71 -3.97 30.75
CA THR A 681 8.11 -4.28 29.45
C THR A 681 8.73 -5.57 28.92
N PRO A 682 7.99 -6.69 28.86
CA PRO A 682 8.51 -7.94 28.29
C PRO A 682 8.82 -7.77 26.80
N PRO A 683 9.76 -8.57 26.25
CA PRO A 683 10.13 -8.47 24.84
C PRO A 683 8.96 -8.79 23.92
N ILE A 684 8.88 -8.08 22.80
CA ILE A 684 7.88 -8.32 21.76
C ILE A 684 8.19 -9.67 21.10
N ARG A 685 7.53 -10.73 21.56
CA ARG A 685 7.61 -12.04 20.92
C ARG A 685 6.79 -12.03 19.63
N VAL A 686 7.46 -11.77 18.51
CA VAL A 686 6.86 -11.93 17.17
C VAL A 686 6.64 -13.42 16.94
N THR A 687 5.45 -13.90 17.27
CA THR A 687 5.10 -15.30 17.01
C THR A 687 4.76 -15.41 15.53
N ALA A 688 5.71 -15.94 14.75
CA ALA A 688 5.47 -16.19 13.33
C ALA A 688 4.41 -17.29 13.21
N VAL A 689 3.16 -16.88 12.97
CA VAL A 689 2.08 -17.83 12.64
C VAL A 689 2.35 -18.35 11.24
N SER A 690 3.08 -19.45 11.17
CA SER A 690 3.20 -20.30 10.00
C SER A 690 1.82 -20.90 9.71
N LYS A 691 1.03 -20.23 8.87
CA LYS A 691 -0.07 -20.90 8.17
C LYS A 691 0.56 -21.89 7.20
N LYS A 692 0.61 -23.17 7.58
CA LYS A 692 0.71 -24.27 6.61
C LYS A 692 -0.54 -24.18 5.74
N TYR A 693 -0.35 -23.75 4.49
CA TYR A 693 -1.34 -23.88 3.43
C TYR A 693 -1.48 -25.34 3.02
#